data_AF-A0A973QXQ8-F1
#
_entry.id   AF-A0A973QXQ8-F1
#
_cell.length_a   1.000
_cell.length_b   1.000
_cell.length_c   1.000
_cell.angle_alpha   90.00
_cell.angle_beta   90.00
_cell.angle_gamma   90.00
#
_symmetry.space_group_name_H-M   'P 1'
#
loop_
_entity.id
_entity.type
_entity.pdbx_description
1 polymer ?
#
loop_
_entity_poly.entity_id
_entity_poly.type
_entity_poly.pdbx_seq_one_letter_code
_entity_poly.pdbx_strand_id
1 'polypeptide(L)'
;YSADVAVLHPTTTMQSLIPLDAPVKHFGDGRLGESHAEVDETQRHYLDLCGTNNWLRPHIGTLDRHGVSYDVIDDASVQRATPVDGALRVGDLAYTAVLLPSASVLEQDTARRLTELLDAGGRVVAVGRPPTAAAGLAGDDAVVAALCAHPGLERSSDAEAGAAAVADTAGHAIGDVPLLVRRQGEEAVALVTGAFPDARAHPAEGNHDIDPARYAPTRSLTVRAPVAEAEVWNPANGARRPARVTVANGVSTIEVPLEGAPAALVVWREGTPVTPRPAPPPEPARTIDVSAGWEGRLAPTMDNTWGDLALPAGSSVDEPQIWTMRWTESDAPDARWEQTRATYGNRARVLPPVPAAKAPDPLDQASVARVLAGEQPLVPWDESWSVALFSSSRGIPDPDGLLGNKGLVTEEFVRVPVPGLGTVARVRSIVETDHRGPADLHVGAAAAKRVWWNGERLPTGRGYLASARVSVDRPRNVLEYELSDAEDRPSMISATAQAPLGSYFCLSLPDGFAARPQFMCLPDGVRPEGGVTYRGRLRLSEGGERAVLVVGAAAGVTVLLDGEVVARQEKVEYYESDWGAVPMFFRHELTLSAGDHVLDVVADSVRARDAVFVDLVAGGGVTALVSGAGWEAETGQWRGHTVEHQGRWGELQHCHAAVRPHPLPDTEWLTGGPVLGTAVLPLRSTDEVRPRAQRFRFTVPAGTVSLRLPLALPARVRAADGTEHSLEGQLLPLPQPASEATEFEVFTEPTAVLRGGSAWCGPVRVRTVAAPLPLGDWQSLGLGSWSGGVTYAREVEVPAGPDPVLDLGRVRGSVAVLLEGEPVGEAFCAPYRFELRGAAGRTVRIDVTVHNTLAPYLAEATPTAWAFPSQLTSGLMGPVTLRIAESAAGE
;
A
#
# COMPACT_ATOMS: atom_id res chain seq x y z
N TYR A 1 -27.56 -16.57 -11.55
CA TYR A 1 -27.40 -15.14 -11.85
C TYR A 1 -28.37 -14.84 -12.97
N SER A 2 -29.05 -13.69 -12.98
CA SER A 2 -29.99 -13.38 -14.06
C SER A 2 -29.43 -12.24 -14.89
N ALA A 3 -28.59 -12.55 -15.88
CA ALA A 3 -28.16 -11.62 -16.91
C ALA A 3 -28.63 -12.16 -18.26
N ASP A 4 -29.37 -11.34 -19.01
CA ASP A 4 -29.90 -11.71 -20.32
C ASP A 4 -28.93 -11.31 -21.46
N VAL A 5 -27.93 -10.50 -21.14
CA VAL A 5 -26.91 -10.00 -22.08
C VAL A 5 -25.56 -10.60 -21.75
N ALA A 6 -24.84 -11.06 -22.77
CA ALA A 6 -23.43 -11.43 -22.66
C ALA A 6 -22.56 -10.50 -23.52
N VAL A 7 -21.37 -10.16 -23.02
CA VAL A 7 -20.33 -9.49 -23.81
C VAL A 7 -19.23 -10.50 -24.10
N LEU A 8 -18.95 -10.75 -25.38
CA LEU A 8 -17.85 -11.64 -25.76
C LEU A 8 -16.52 -10.97 -25.37
N HIS A 9 -15.71 -11.66 -24.56
CA HIS A 9 -14.37 -11.20 -24.25
C HIS A 9 -13.51 -11.26 -25.52
N PRO A 10 -12.85 -10.17 -25.94
CA PRO A 10 -12.22 -10.11 -27.26
C PRO A 10 -10.88 -10.86 -27.37
N THR A 11 -10.65 -11.91 -26.57
CA THR A 11 -9.38 -12.64 -26.48
C THR A 11 -8.88 -13.07 -27.85
N THR A 12 -9.76 -13.65 -28.67
CA THR A 12 -9.42 -14.16 -30.00
C THR A 12 -8.92 -13.07 -30.94
N THR A 13 -9.59 -11.91 -30.94
CA THR A 13 -9.14 -10.74 -31.71
C THR A 13 -7.80 -10.21 -31.17
N MET A 14 -7.66 -10.07 -29.85
CA MET A 14 -6.43 -9.57 -29.23
C MET A 14 -5.24 -10.50 -29.53
N GLN A 15 -5.38 -11.81 -29.38
CA GLN A 15 -4.31 -12.79 -29.68
C GLN A 15 -3.97 -12.86 -31.17
N SER A 16 -4.92 -12.57 -32.05
CA SER A 16 -4.69 -12.60 -33.51
C SER A 16 -3.99 -11.34 -34.02
N LEU A 17 -4.24 -10.19 -33.39
CA LEU A 17 -3.78 -8.89 -33.87
C LEU A 17 -2.57 -8.33 -33.12
N ILE A 18 -2.29 -8.80 -31.91
CA ILE A 18 -1.10 -8.39 -31.14
C ILE A 18 0.08 -9.28 -31.56
N PRO A 19 1.12 -8.73 -32.19
CA PRO A 19 2.30 -9.51 -32.55
C PRO A 19 3.12 -9.87 -31.30
N LEU A 20 3.86 -10.97 -31.36
CA LEU A 20 4.66 -11.48 -30.23
C LEU A 20 5.75 -10.51 -29.76
N ASP A 21 6.17 -9.57 -30.60
CA ASP A 21 7.16 -8.54 -30.31
C ASP A 21 6.54 -7.18 -29.91
N ALA A 22 5.21 -7.09 -29.81
CA ALA A 22 4.57 -5.89 -29.30
C ALA A 22 4.93 -5.64 -27.82
N PRO A 23 5.25 -4.40 -27.44
CA PRO A 23 5.50 -4.08 -26.03
C PRO A 23 4.23 -4.26 -25.21
N VAL A 24 4.39 -4.67 -23.93
CA VAL A 24 3.28 -4.91 -22.98
C VAL A 24 2.70 -3.60 -22.44
N LYS A 25 2.34 -2.69 -23.34
CA LYS A 25 1.72 -1.38 -23.04
C LYS A 25 0.19 -1.41 -23.05
N HIS A 26 -0.40 -2.57 -23.31
CA HIS A 26 -1.84 -2.79 -23.52
C HIS A 26 -2.53 -3.48 -22.34
N PHE A 27 -1.83 -3.70 -21.22
CA PHE A 27 -2.43 -4.25 -20.02
C PHE A 27 -3.39 -3.24 -19.36
N GLY A 28 -4.52 -3.71 -18.83
CA GLY A 28 -5.52 -2.85 -18.21
C GLY A 28 -6.21 -1.90 -19.20
N ASP A 29 -6.02 -0.58 -19.00
CA ASP A 29 -6.54 0.51 -19.83
C ASP A 29 -5.50 1.11 -20.80
N GLY A 30 -4.33 0.46 -20.93
CA GLY A 30 -3.26 0.85 -21.83
C GLY A 30 -3.59 0.70 -23.33
N ARG A 31 -2.76 1.31 -24.19
CA ARG A 31 -2.93 1.31 -25.65
C ARG A 31 -1.60 1.05 -26.35
N LEU A 32 -1.63 0.33 -27.47
CA LEU A 32 -0.45 0.05 -28.31
C LEU A 32 -0.09 1.25 -29.21
N GLY A 33 -1.06 2.10 -29.57
CA GLY A 33 -0.88 3.30 -30.37
C GLY A 33 -1.35 3.14 -31.83
N GLU A 34 -1.17 4.20 -32.63
CA GLU A 34 -1.75 4.32 -33.97
C GLU A 34 -1.44 3.15 -34.93
N SER A 35 -0.28 2.51 -34.80
CA SER A 35 0.10 1.35 -35.62
C SER A 35 -0.72 0.10 -35.34
N HIS A 36 -1.46 0.06 -34.24
CA HIS A 36 -2.33 -1.04 -33.82
C HIS A 36 -3.74 -0.52 -33.52
N ALA A 37 -4.22 0.44 -34.31
CA ALA A 37 -5.52 1.08 -34.12
C ALA A 37 -6.69 0.08 -34.00
N GLU A 38 -6.57 -1.09 -34.63
CA GLU A 38 -7.58 -2.13 -34.49
C GLU A 38 -7.64 -2.72 -33.08
N VAL A 39 -6.50 -3.13 -32.52
CA VAL A 39 -6.39 -3.62 -31.15
C VAL A 39 -6.90 -2.57 -30.16
N ASP A 40 -6.45 -1.32 -30.32
CA ASP A 40 -6.83 -0.21 -29.44
C ASP A 40 -8.34 0.09 -29.49
N GLU A 41 -8.97 -0.03 -30.66
CA GLU A 41 -10.42 0.11 -30.77
C GLU A 41 -11.19 -1.03 -30.10
N THR A 42 -10.76 -2.27 -30.30
CA THR A 42 -11.36 -3.46 -29.66
C THR A 42 -11.30 -3.35 -28.14
N GLN A 43 -10.13 -3.02 -27.59
CA GLN A 43 -9.96 -2.78 -26.16
C GLN A 43 -10.83 -1.61 -25.68
N ARG A 44 -10.84 -0.49 -26.41
CA ARG A 44 -11.67 0.67 -26.05
C ARG A 44 -13.16 0.32 -26.02
N HIS A 45 -13.73 -0.32 -27.04
CA HIS A 45 -15.15 -0.67 -27.03
C HIS A 45 -15.51 -1.70 -25.95
N TYR A 46 -14.63 -2.67 -25.68
CA TYR A 46 -14.83 -3.60 -24.59
C TYR A 46 -14.85 -2.89 -23.23
N LEU A 47 -13.88 -2.02 -22.97
CA LEU A 47 -13.78 -1.26 -21.72
C LEU A 47 -14.87 -0.18 -21.58
N ASP A 48 -15.28 0.46 -22.68
CA ASP A 48 -16.38 1.42 -22.69
C ASP A 48 -17.72 0.72 -22.41
N LEU A 49 -17.91 -0.52 -22.87
CA LEU A 49 -19.10 -1.34 -22.55
C LEU A 49 -19.11 -1.79 -21.08
N CYS A 50 -18.01 -2.41 -20.64
CA CYS A 50 -17.97 -3.13 -19.35
C CYS A 50 -17.46 -2.27 -18.18
N GLY A 51 -16.67 -1.23 -18.44
CA GLY A 51 -15.97 -0.49 -17.41
C GLY A 51 -14.60 -1.09 -17.02
N THR A 52 -13.93 -0.43 -16.09
CA THR A 52 -12.68 -0.89 -15.47
C THR A 52 -12.77 -0.79 -13.95
N ASN A 53 -12.26 -1.81 -13.26
CA ASN A 53 -12.11 -1.82 -11.80
C ASN A 53 -10.71 -1.38 -11.35
N ASN A 54 -10.07 -0.45 -12.09
CA ASN A 54 -8.78 0.11 -11.69
C ASN A 54 -8.95 0.85 -10.36
N TRP A 55 -8.25 0.39 -9.30
CA TRP A 55 -8.42 0.85 -7.92
C TRP A 55 -8.36 2.38 -7.76
N LEU A 56 -7.55 3.06 -8.57
CA LEU A 56 -7.35 4.50 -8.48
C LEU A 56 -8.23 5.30 -9.47
N ARG A 57 -8.67 4.65 -10.55
CA ARG A 57 -9.41 5.31 -11.66
C ARG A 57 -10.46 4.37 -12.23
N PRO A 58 -11.49 4.01 -11.44
CA PRO A 58 -12.55 3.15 -11.94
C PRO A 58 -13.29 3.86 -13.08
N HIS A 59 -13.58 3.13 -14.15
CA HIS A 59 -14.40 3.58 -15.25
C HIS A 59 -15.70 2.80 -15.26
N ILE A 60 -16.83 3.48 -15.36
CA ILE A 60 -18.15 2.85 -15.34
C ILE A 60 -18.59 2.62 -16.78
N GLY A 61 -18.85 1.36 -17.13
CA GLY A 61 -19.25 0.97 -18.47
C GLY A 61 -20.59 1.55 -18.90
N THR A 62 -20.83 1.63 -20.21
CA THR A 62 -22.10 2.05 -20.79
C THR A 62 -23.23 1.11 -20.40
N LEU A 63 -22.98 -0.21 -20.29
CA LEU A 63 -24.00 -1.18 -19.87
C LEU A 63 -24.52 -0.88 -18.46
N ASP A 64 -23.63 -0.58 -17.51
CA ASP A 64 -24.01 -0.14 -16.17
C ASP A 64 -24.77 1.19 -16.23
N ARG A 65 -24.32 2.17 -17.01
CA ARG A 65 -25.04 3.46 -17.14
C ARG A 65 -26.46 3.32 -17.71
N HIS A 66 -26.71 2.27 -18.50
CA HIS A 66 -28.03 1.90 -19.02
C HIS A 66 -28.80 0.92 -18.12
N GLY A 67 -28.24 0.48 -16.99
CA GLY A 67 -28.88 -0.47 -16.09
C GLY A 67 -29.01 -1.90 -16.65
N VAL A 68 -28.16 -2.26 -17.61
CA VAL A 68 -28.16 -3.58 -18.26
C VAL A 68 -27.26 -4.54 -17.48
N SER A 69 -27.86 -5.55 -16.83
CA SER A 69 -27.08 -6.65 -16.24
C SER A 69 -26.48 -7.53 -17.34
N TYR A 70 -25.18 -7.79 -17.26
CA TYR A 70 -24.46 -8.59 -18.23
C TYR A 70 -23.46 -9.54 -17.58
N ASP A 71 -23.06 -10.57 -18.34
CA ASP A 71 -21.88 -11.40 -18.07
C ASP A 71 -20.83 -11.19 -19.16
N VAL A 72 -19.55 -11.33 -18.80
CA VAL A 72 -18.48 -11.49 -19.80
C VAL A 72 -18.32 -12.97 -20.09
N ILE A 73 -18.38 -13.35 -21.37
CA ILE A 73 -18.30 -14.74 -21.82
C ILE A 73 -17.08 -14.96 -22.73
N ASP A 74 -16.43 -16.12 -22.62
CA ASP A 74 -15.33 -16.53 -23.49
C ASP A 74 -15.81 -17.38 -24.68
N ASP A 75 -14.95 -17.52 -25.70
CA ASP A 75 -15.22 -18.34 -26.89
C ASP A 75 -15.62 -19.78 -26.52
N ALA A 76 -14.89 -20.40 -25.59
CA ALA A 76 -15.13 -21.78 -25.19
C ALA A 76 -16.52 -21.99 -24.57
N SER A 77 -17.03 -21.02 -23.80
CA SER A 77 -18.36 -21.06 -23.22
C SER A 77 -19.45 -20.85 -24.26
N VAL A 78 -19.24 -19.94 -25.23
CA VAL A 78 -20.14 -19.80 -26.38
C VAL A 78 -20.22 -21.12 -27.15
N GLN A 79 -19.09 -21.74 -27.49
CA GLN A 79 -19.06 -22.98 -28.28
C GLN A 79 -19.80 -24.16 -27.61
N ARG A 80 -19.68 -24.28 -26.27
CA ARG A 80 -20.40 -25.30 -25.48
C ARG A 80 -21.89 -24.98 -25.28
N ALA A 81 -22.31 -23.75 -25.56
CA ALA A 81 -23.68 -23.33 -25.34
C ALA A 81 -24.65 -24.05 -26.28
N THR A 82 -25.91 -24.13 -25.86
CA THR A 82 -27.01 -24.64 -26.69
C THR A 82 -27.94 -23.48 -27.07
N PRO A 83 -28.06 -23.10 -28.35
CA PRO A 83 -29.01 -22.10 -28.82
C PRO A 83 -30.40 -22.72 -28.85
N VAL A 84 -31.31 -22.19 -28.04
CA VAL A 84 -32.69 -22.66 -27.96
C VAL A 84 -33.59 -21.57 -27.38
N ASP A 85 -34.82 -21.47 -27.87
CA ASP A 85 -35.84 -20.52 -27.42
C ASP A 85 -35.38 -19.05 -27.41
N GLY A 86 -34.67 -18.63 -28.47
CA GLY A 86 -34.15 -17.26 -28.59
C GLY A 86 -33.01 -16.91 -27.64
N ALA A 87 -32.39 -17.90 -26.99
CA ALA A 87 -31.30 -17.70 -26.04
C ALA A 87 -30.14 -18.68 -26.24
N LEU A 88 -28.95 -18.21 -25.88
CA LEU A 88 -27.73 -18.99 -25.80
C LEU A 88 -27.61 -19.56 -24.37
N ARG A 89 -27.82 -20.86 -24.20
CA ARG A 89 -27.83 -21.50 -22.87
C ARG A 89 -26.49 -22.12 -22.49
N VAL A 90 -25.97 -21.76 -21.32
CA VAL A 90 -24.75 -22.31 -20.71
C VAL A 90 -25.04 -22.71 -19.27
N GLY A 91 -25.20 -24.01 -19.01
CA GLY A 91 -25.69 -24.48 -17.71
C GLY A 91 -27.08 -23.91 -17.41
N ASP A 92 -27.21 -23.24 -16.26
CA ASP A 92 -28.46 -22.57 -15.83
C ASP A 92 -28.59 -21.11 -16.34
N LEU A 93 -27.60 -20.62 -17.10
CA LEU A 93 -27.59 -19.26 -17.65
C LEU A 93 -28.17 -19.26 -19.06
N ALA A 94 -28.88 -18.18 -19.42
CA ALA A 94 -29.50 -18.02 -20.72
C ALA A 94 -29.34 -16.57 -21.21
N TYR A 95 -28.64 -16.38 -22.31
CA TYR A 95 -28.37 -15.05 -22.88
C TYR A 95 -29.19 -14.83 -24.14
N THR A 96 -30.12 -13.89 -24.13
CA THR A 96 -30.94 -13.53 -25.30
C THR A 96 -30.24 -12.57 -26.24
N ALA A 97 -29.20 -11.87 -25.77
CA ALA A 97 -28.36 -11.00 -26.58
C ALA A 97 -26.86 -11.22 -26.32
N VAL A 98 -26.05 -11.20 -27.39
CA VAL A 98 -24.57 -11.22 -27.32
C VAL A 98 -23.99 -9.98 -28.00
N LEU A 99 -23.18 -9.21 -27.27
CA LEU A 99 -22.45 -8.05 -27.77
C LEU A 99 -21.03 -8.45 -28.19
N LEU A 100 -20.61 -8.01 -29.38
CA LEU A 100 -19.28 -8.26 -29.95
C LEU A 100 -18.49 -6.94 -30.00
N PRO A 101 -17.56 -6.66 -29.06
CA PRO A 101 -16.84 -5.39 -28.99
C PRO A 101 -15.71 -5.33 -30.03
N SER A 102 -15.98 -4.75 -31.20
CA SER A 102 -15.05 -4.65 -32.35
C SER A 102 -14.24 -5.94 -32.58
N ALA A 103 -14.90 -7.11 -32.45
CA ALA A 103 -14.26 -8.42 -32.55
C ALA A 103 -14.07 -8.79 -34.02
N SER A 104 -13.00 -8.29 -34.65
CA SER A 104 -12.71 -8.52 -36.07
C SER A 104 -12.34 -9.98 -36.38
N VAL A 105 -11.84 -10.72 -35.39
CA VAL A 105 -11.51 -12.15 -35.51
C VAL A 105 -12.31 -12.95 -34.49
N LEU A 106 -12.99 -13.99 -34.96
CA LEU A 106 -13.74 -14.95 -34.14
C LEU A 106 -13.23 -16.38 -34.37
N GLU A 107 -13.34 -17.25 -33.37
CA GLU A 107 -13.20 -18.68 -33.64
C GLU A 107 -14.38 -19.18 -34.50
N GLN A 108 -14.09 -20.10 -35.41
CA GLN A 108 -15.07 -20.59 -36.38
C GLN A 108 -16.34 -21.13 -35.70
N ASP A 109 -16.17 -21.92 -34.63
CA ASP A 109 -17.31 -22.52 -33.92
C ASP A 109 -18.06 -21.50 -33.07
N THR A 110 -17.39 -20.44 -32.58
CA THR A 110 -18.04 -19.28 -31.96
C THR A 110 -18.95 -18.58 -32.98
N ALA A 111 -18.44 -18.28 -34.18
CA ALA A 111 -19.23 -17.63 -35.24
C ALA A 111 -20.44 -18.49 -35.68
N ARG A 112 -20.26 -19.81 -35.78
CA ARG A 112 -21.36 -20.75 -36.05
C ARG A 112 -22.44 -20.67 -34.97
N ARG A 113 -22.03 -20.74 -33.69
CA ARG A 113 -22.97 -20.70 -32.57
C ARG A 113 -23.74 -19.37 -32.48
N LEU A 114 -23.09 -18.25 -32.78
CA LEU A 114 -23.75 -16.94 -32.83
C LEU A 114 -24.76 -16.86 -33.99
N THR A 115 -24.48 -17.51 -35.12
CA THR A 115 -25.46 -17.62 -36.22
C THR A 115 -26.66 -18.46 -35.78
N GLU A 116 -26.43 -19.60 -35.13
CA GLU A 116 -27.49 -20.44 -34.58
C GLU A 116 -28.34 -19.71 -33.52
N LEU A 117 -27.75 -18.80 -32.74
CA LEU A 117 -28.50 -17.93 -31.83
C LEU A 117 -29.45 -17.01 -32.58
N LEU A 118 -28.98 -16.37 -33.66
CA LEU A 118 -29.82 -15.53 -34.51
C LEU A 118 -30.96 -16.35 -35.16
N ASP A 119 -30.67 -17.55 -35.63
CA ASP A 119 -31.66 -18.48 -36.20
C ASP A 119 -32.72 -18.90 -35.15
N ALA A 120 -32.31 -19.05 -33.89
CA ALA A 120 -33.20 -19.36 -32.77
C ALA A 120 -34.05 -18.16 -32.31
N GLY A 121 -33.84 -16.96 -32.88
CA GLY A 121 -34.56 -15.73 -32.54
C GLY A 121 -33.89 -14.89 -31.45
N GLY A 122 -32.65 -15.20 -31.06
CA GLY A 122 -31.83 -14.36 -30.20
C GLY A 122 -31.18 -13.21 -30.95
N ARG A 123 -30.43 -12.38 -30.23
CA ARG A 123 -29.82 -11.16 -30.76
C ARG A 123 -28.30 -11.24 -30.71
N VAL A 124 -27.65 -10.73 -31.75
CA VAL A 124 -26.19 -10.51 -31.78
C VAL A 124 -25.98 -9.09 -32.27
N VAL A 125 -25.18 -8.32 -31.54
CA VAL A 125 -24.88 -6.92 -31.87
C VAL A 125 -23.37 -6.76 -32.04
N ALA A 126 -22.95 -6.41 -33.25
CA ALA A 126 -21.58 -5.97 -33.50
C ALA A 126 -21.43 -4.50 -33.04
N VAL A 127 -20.58 -4.26 -32.05
CA VAL A 127 -20.34 -2.92 -31.47
C VAL A 127 -19.03 -2.37 -32.01
N GLY A 128 -19.11 -1.42 -32.94
CA GLY A 128 -17.98 -0.92 -33.71
C GLY A 128 -17.73 -1.76 -34.97
N ARG A 129 -16.51 -2.27 -35.13
CA ARG A 129 -16.15 -3.08 -36.30
C ARG A 129 -16.81 -4.48 -36.25
N PRO A 130 -17.42 -4.94 -37.36
CA PRO A 130 -17.93 -6.30 -37.44
C PRO A 130 -16.79 -7.33 -37.60
N PRO A 131 -17.04 -8.61 -37.28
CA PRO A 131 -16.14 -9.71 -37.61
C PRO A 131 -15.84 -9.80 -39.10
N THR A 132 -14.61 -10.14 -39.46
CA THR A 132 -14.17 -10.29 -40.87
C THR A 132 -13.44 -11.59 -41.14
N ALA A 133 -12.80 -12.19 -40.13
CA ALA A 133 -11.97 -13.39 -40.31
C ALA A 133 -12.19 -14.44 -39.21
N ALA A 134 -11.93 -15.70 -39.55
CA ALA A 134 -11.88 -16.81 -38.63
C ALA A 134 -10.46 -16.97 -38.03
N ALA A 135 -10.38 -17.34 -36.75
CA ALA A 135 -9.11 -17.53 -36.07
C ALA A 135 -8.34 -18.77 -36.56
N GLY A 136 -7.01 -18.65 -36.63
CA GLY A 136 -6.10 -19.73 -36.96
C GLY A 136 -5.97 -20.05 -38.45
N LEU A 137 -4.89 -20.74 -38.83
CA LEU A 137 -4.58 -21.07 -40.24
C LEU A 137 -5.59 -22.01 -40.91
N ALA A 138 -6.38 -22.74 -40.11
CA ALA A 138 -7.41 -23.64 -40.57
C ALA A 138 -8.83 -23.07 -40.40
N GLY A 139 -8.96 -21.80 -39.99
CA GLY A 139 -10.25 -21.13 -39.84
C GLY A 139 -10.92 -20.90 -41.19
N ASP A 140 -12.24 -21.09 -41.23
CA ASP A 140 -13.06 -20.83 -42.42
C ASP A 140 -13.73 -19.44 -42.33
N ASP A 141 -13.16 -18.45 -43.02
CA ASP A 141 -13.69 -17.09 -43.13
C ASP A 141 -15.13 -17.06 -43.69
N ALA A 142 -15.55 -18.07 -44.45
CA ALA A 142 -16.91 -18.13 -44.99
C ALA A 142 -17.95 -18.27 -43.87
N VAL A 143 -17.61 -18.90 -42.74
CA VAL A 143 -18.49 -19.03 -41.57
C VAL A 143 -18.68 -17.67 -40.89
N VAL A 144 -17.62 -16.88 -40.77
CA VAL A 144 -17.70 -15.52 -40.22
C VAL A 144 -18.45 -14.59 -41.17
N ALA A 145 -18.20 -14.70 -42.47
CA ALA A 145 -18.94 -13.96 -43.49
C ALA A 145 -20.45 -14.29 -43.46
N ALA A 146 -20.82 -15.55 -43.19
CA ALA A 146 -22.22 -15.96 -43.04
C ALA A 146 -22.90 -15.27 -41.85
N LEU A 147 -22.26 -15.24 -40.68
CA LEU A 147 -22.73 -14.47 -39.52
C LEU A 147 -22.92 -12.98 -39.88
N CYS A 148 -21.94 -12.39 -40.54
CA CYS A 148 -21.96 -10.97 -40.92
C CYS A 148 -23.00 -10.61 -41.98
N ALA A 149 -23.38 -11.58 -42.82
CA ALA A 149 -24.44 -11.45 -43.82
C ALA A 149 -25.83 -11.79 -43.27
N HIS A 150 -25.92 -12.36 -42.06
CA HIS A 150 -27.18 -12.75 -41.47
C HIS A 150 -28.08 -11.51 -41.25
N PRO A 151 -29.34 -11.50 -41.72
CA PRO A 151 -30.19 -10.31 -41.67
C PRO A 151 -30.57 -9.88 -40.25
N GLY A 152 -30.48 -10.80 -39.28
CA GLY A 152 -30.71 -10.52 -37.86
C GLY A 152 -29.49 -9.96 -37.11
N LEU A 153 -28.31 -9.85 -37.73
CA LEU A 153 -27.15 -9.25 -37.07
C LEU A 153 -27.34 -7.74 -36.95
N GLU A 154 -27.37 -7.24 -35.71
CA GLU A 154 -27.45 -5.82 -35.41
C GLU A 154 -26.06 -5.18 -35.41
N ARG A 155 -25.99 -3.88 -35.74
CA ARG A 155 -24.73 -3.12 -35.80
C ARG A 155 -24.89 -1.79 -35.07
N SER A 156 -23.96 -1.50 -34.17
CA SER A 156 -23.87 -0.26 -33.41
C SER A 156 -22.51 0.41 -33.68
N SER A 157 -22.49 1.75 -33.74
CA SER A 157 -21.26 2.50 -34.05
C SER A 157 -20.22 2.47 -32.93
N ASP A 158 -20.67 2.37 -31.68
CA ASP A 158 -19.87 2.50 -30.47
C ASP A 158 -20.59 1.84 -29.27
N ALA A 159 -19.90 1.81 -28.12
CA ALA A 159 -20.38 1.20 -26.90
C ALA A 159 -21.67 1.83 -26.33
N GLU A 160 -21.92 3.12 -26.57
CA GLU A 160 -23.13 3.81 -26.10
C GLU A 160 -24.35 3.33 -26.91
N ALA A 161 -24.23 3.33 -28.24
CA ALA A 161 -25.25 2.78 -29.13
C ALA A 161 -25.45 1.26 -28.93
N GLY A 162 -24.37 0.52 -28.63
CA GLY A 162 -24.42 -0.90 -28.30
C GLY A 162 -25.24 -1.19 -27.05
N ALA A 163 -24.98 -0.46 -25.96
CA ALA A 163 -25.75 -0.58 -24.72
C ALA A 163 -27.21 -0.18 -24.90
N ALA A 164 -27.48 0.93 -25.62
CA ALA A 164 -28.84 1.37 -25.90
C ALA A 164 -29.64 0.34 -26.73
N ALA A 165 -29.00 -0.38 -27.64
CA ALA A 165 -29.65 -1.41 -28.46
C ALA A 165 -30.19 -2.56 -27.61
N VAL A 166 -29.51 -2.93 -26.52
CA VAL A 166 -29.93 -4.05 -25.65
C VAL A 166 -30.61 -3.60 -24.35
N ALA A 167 -30.85 -2.30 -24.17
CA ALA A 167 -31.48 -1.75 -22.97
C ALA A 167 -32.93 -2.23 -22.78
N ASP A 168 -33.65 -2.55 -23.87
CA ASP A 168 -35.00 -3.13 -23.82
C ASP A 168 -35.01 -4.57 -23.30
N THR A 169 -33.88 -5.26 -23.50
CA THR A 169 -33.58 -6.62 -23.05
C THR A 169 -33.12 -6.62 -21.58
N ALA A 170 -33.06 -5.45 -20.93
CA ALA A 170 -32.69 -5.32 -19.54
C ALA A 170 -33.65 -6.11 -18.64
N GLY A 171 -33.17 -7.28 -18.23
CA GLY A 171 -33.36 -7.95 -16.95
C GLY A 171 -34.78 -8.35 -16.56
N HIS A 172 -34.87 -9.47 -15.86
CA HIS A 172 -36.04 -9.80 -15.03
C HIS A 172 -36.42 -8.67 -14.05
N ALA A 173 -35.43 -7.92 -13.54
CA ALA A 173 -35.63 -6.74 -12.72
C ALA A 173 -34.64 -5.62 -13.08
N ILE A 174 -35.12 -4.37 -13.06
CA ILE A 174 -34.34 -3.16 -13.38
C ILE A 174 -34.54 -2.09 -12.30
N GLY A 175 -33.58 -1.17 -12.17
CA GLY A 175 -33.63 -0.07 -11.20
C GLY A 175 -33.11 1.24 -11.79
N ASP A 176 -33.24 2.32 -11.02
CA ASP A 176 -32.61 3.61 -11.30
C ASP A 176 -31.09 3.63 -11.01
N VAL A 177 -30.58 2.50 -10.52
CA VAL A 177 -29.16 2.16 -10.38
C VAL A 177 -28.94 0.74 -10.92
N PRO A 178 -27.72 0.38 -11.35
CA PRO A 178 -27.41 -1.00 -11.73
C PRO A 178 -27.74 -1.99 -10.63
N LEU A 179 -28.41 -3.07 -10.99
CA LEU A 179 -28.82 -4.11 -10.06
C LEU A 179 -28.00 -5.38 -10.28
N LEU A 180 -27.58 -5.98 -9.16
CA LEU A 180 -27.04 -7.33 -9.13
C LEU A 180 -28.11 -8.28 -8.63
N VAL A 181 -28.82 -8.95 -9.55
CA VAL A 181 -29.98 -9.79 -9.23
C VAL A 181 -29.60 -11.28 -9.17
N ARG A 182 -30.00 -11.96 -8.09
CA ARG A 182 -29.96 -13.43 -7.97
C ARG A 182 -31.40 -13.94 -7.83
N ARG A 183 -31.76 -14.95 -8.61
CA ARG A 183 -33.10 -15.54 -8.63
C ARG A 183 -33.01 -17.06 -8.57
N GLN A 184 -33.89 -17.69 -7.80
CA GLN A 184 -34.04 -19.13 -7.69
C GLN A 184 -35.53 -19.47 -7.52
N GLY A 185 -36.11 -20.14 -8.52
CA GLY A 185 -37.56 -20.37 -8.53
C GLY A 185 -38.34 -19.06 -8.54
N GLU A 186 -39.21 -18.88 -7.56
CA GLU A 186 -40.05 -17.69 -7.37
C GLU A 186 -39.39 -16.63 -6.46
N GLU A 187 -38.19 -16.89 -5.91
CA GLU A 187 -37.50 -15.99 -4.98
C GLU A 187 -36.36 -15.26 -5.66
N ALA A 188 -36.16 -13.99 -5.32
CA ALA A 188 -35.03 -13.20 -5.80
C ALA A 188 -34.54 -12.17 -4.79
N VAL A 189 -33.28 -11.78 -4.97
CA VAL A 189 -32.60 -10.74 -4.19
C VAL A 189 -31.81 -9.81 -5.11
N ALA A 190 -31.82 -8.52 -4.81
CA ALA A 190 -31.02 -7.49 -5.47
C ALA A 190 -30.26 -6.64 -4.44
N LEU A 191 -28.99 -6.31 -4.73
CA LEU A 191 -28.29 -5.23 -4.04
C LEU A 191 -28.67 -3.89 -4.69
N VAL A 192 -29.20 -2.97 -3.90
CA VAL A 192 -29.62 -1.63 -4.34
C VAL A 192 -28.76 -0.58 -3.62
N THR A 193 -28.04 0.25 -4.38
CA THR A 193 -27.16 1.28 -3.81
C THR A 193 -27.86 2.63 -3.65
N GLY A 194 -27.43 3.39 -2.66
CA GLY A 194 -27.90 4.76 -2.41
C GLY A 194 -27.36 5.77 -3.40
N ALA A 195 -26.21 5.51 -4.02
CA ALA A 195 -25.61 6.36 -5.04
C ALA A 195 -25.06 5.53 -6.20
N PHE A 196 -25.02 6.15 -7.38
CA PHE A 196 -24.39 5.62 -8.57
C PHE A 196 -23.68 6.79 -9.31
N PRO A 197 -22.44 6.61 -9.78
CA PRO A 197 -21.61 5.40 -9.63
C PRO A 197 -21.01 5.20 -8.24
N ASP A 198 -20.93 6.25 -7.44
CA ASP A 198 -20.47 6.25 -6.05
C ASP A 198 -21.00 7.49 -5.33
N ALA A 199 -20.64 7.64 -4.05
CA ALA A 199 -20.93 8.83 -3.24
C ALA A 199 -19.69 9.71 -2.97
N ARG A 200 -18.63 9.64 -3.79
CA ARG A 200 -17.44 10.49 -3.61
C ARG A 200 -17.71 11.95 -3.97
N ALA A 201 -17.00 12.90 -3.40
CA ALA A 201 -17.00 14.28 -3.89
C ALA A 201 -16.45 14.33 -5.34
N HIS A 202 -17.04 15.15 -6.23
CA HIS A 202 -16.63 15.24 -7.63
C HIS A 202 -16.01 16.63 -7.94
N PRO A 203 -14.88 16.70 -8.67
CA PRO A 203 -14.09 15.57 -9.18
C PRO A 203 -13.37 14.79 -8.06
N ALA A 204 -13.13 13.50 -8.29
CA ALA A 204 -12.35 12.68 -7.37
C ALA A 204 -10.86 13.08 -7.49
N GLU A 205 -10.41 14.05 -6.70
CA GLU A 205 -9.02 14.54 -6.69
C GLU A 205 -8.05 13.57 -5.99
N GLY A 206 -8.19 12.26 -6.21
CA GLY A 206 -7.41 11.23 -5.50
C GLY A 206 -7.76 11.08 -4.01
N ASN A 207 -8.80 11.79 -3.55
CA ASN A 207 -9.30 11.70 -2.18
C ASN A 207 -10.59 10.85 -2.14
N HIS A 208 -10.64 9.87 -1.22
CA HIS A 208 -11.76 8.93 -1.06
C HIS A 208 -12.85 9.46 -0.11
N ASP A 209 -13.06 10.78 -0.10
CA ASP A 209 -14.07 11.40 0.75
C ASP A 209 -15.49 11.12 0.23
N ILE A 210 -16.28 10.52 1.10
CA ILE A 210 -17.68 10.17 0.85
C ILE A 210 -18.57 11.33 1.30
N ASP A 211 -19.47 11.77 0.43
CA ASP A 211 -20.56 12.70 0.73
C ASP A 211 -21.89 11.93 0.88
N PRO A 212 -22.36 11.71 2.13
CA PRO A 212 -23.63 11.02 2.37
C PRO A 212 -24.85 11.74 1.79
N ALA A 213 -24.77 13.05 1.48
CA ALA A 213 -25.89 13.77 0.86
C ALA A 213 -26.20 13.28 -0.56
N ARG A 214 -25.27 12.55 -1.19
CA ARG A 214 -25.48 11.90 -2.48
C ARG A 214 -26.30 10.61 -2.38
N TYR A 215 -26.51 10.06 -1.18
CA TYR A 215 -27.38 8.89 -1.02
C TYR A 215 -28.84 9.28 -1.19
N ALA A 216 -29.50 8.67 -2.17
CA ALA A 216 -30.92 8.86 -2.36
C ALA A 216 -31.70 8.32 -1.14
N PRO A 217 -32.69 9.06 -0.62
CA PRO A 217 -33.47 8.61 0.54
C PRO A 217 -34.34 7.40 0.20
N THR A 218 -34.77 7.30 -1.05
CA THR A 218 -35.59 6.22 -1.60
C THR A 218 -35.11 5.89 -3.01
N ARG A 219 -35.10 4.59 -3.34
CA ARG A 219 -34.90 4.05 -4.68
C ARG A 219 -36.14 3.27 -5.11
N SER A 220 -36.20 2.90 -6.39
CA SER A 220 -37.29 2.05 -6.89
C SER A 220 -36.75 1.02 -7.85
N LEU A 221 -37.26 -0.21 -7.76
CA LEU A 221 -36.96 -1.27 -8.70
C LEU A 221 -38.25 -1.76 -9.35
N THR A 222 -38.14 -2.19 -10.60
CA THR A 222 -39.23 -2.74 -11.41
C THR A 222 -38.93 -4.20 -11.70
N VAL A 223 -39.84 -5.10 -11.35
CA VAL A 223 -39.77 -6.55 -11.62
C VAL A 223 -40.77 -6.88 -12.71
N ARG A 224 -40.33 -7.57 -13.77
CA ARG A 224 -41.17 -8.05 -14.89
C ARG A 224 -41.96 -9.31 -14.52
N ALA A 225 -42.53 -9.31 -13.32
CA ALA A 225 -43.41 -10.35 -12.79
C ALA A 225 -44.30 -9.76 -11.68
N PRO A 226 -45.49 -10.35 -11.41
CA PRO A 226 -46.25 -10.07 -10.21
C PRO A 226 -45.46 -10.48 -8.95
N VAL A 227 -45.29 -9.57 -8.01
CA VAL A 227 -44.62 -9.80 -6.72
C VAL A 227 -45.67 -9.92 -5.63
N ALA A 228 -45.64 -11.05 -4.90
CA ALA A 228 -46.55 -11.33 -3.80
C ALA A 228 -46.16 -10.56 -2.53
N GLU A 229 -44.87 -10.54 -2.22
CA GLU A 229 -44.29 -9.87 -1.06
C GLU A 229 -42.84 -9.48 -1.32
N ALA A 230 -42.38 -8.42 -0.65
CA ALA A 230 -41.01 -7.95 -0.72
C ALA A 230 -40.56 -7.35 0.62
N GLU A 231 -39.26 -7.45 0.90
CA GLU A 231 -38.62 -6.90 2.08
C GLU A 231 -37.36 -6.12 1.70
N VAL A 232 -37.08 -5.05 2.45
CA VAL A 232 -35.79 -4.34 2.41
C VAL A 232 -35.00 -4.74 3.64
N TRP A 233 -33.83 -5.34 3.42
CA TRP A 233 -32.89 -5.75 4.45
C TRP A 233 -31.72 -4.77 4.47
N ASN A 234 -31.44 -4.19 5.63
CA ASN A 234 -30.27 -3.34 5.83
C ASN A 234 -29.07 -4.23 6.21
N PRO A 235 -28.06 -4.39 5.34
CA PRO A 235 -26.92 -5.26 5.63
C PRO A 235 -26.03 -4.71 6.75
N ALA A 236 -26.10 -3.41 7.05
CA ALA A 236 -25.29 -2.77 8.07
C ALA A 236 -25.64 -3.22 9.48
N ASN A 237 -26.94 -3.40 9.77
CA ASN A 237 -27.47 -3.66 11.12
C ASN A 237 -28.43 -4.85 11.21
N GLY A 238 -28.69 -5.54 10.10
CA GLY A 238 -29.56 -6.73 10.03
C GLY A 238 -31.07 -6.44 10.07
N ALA A 239 -31.50 -5.18 10.11
CA ALA A 239 -32.92 -4.81 10.13
C ALA A 239 -33.63 -5.25 8.85
N ARG A 240 -34.88 -5.73 8.98
CA ARG A 240 -35.73 -6.17 7.87
C ARG A 240 -37.08 -5.50 7.97
N ARG A 241 -37.58 -4.99 6.84
CA ARG A 241 -38.88 -4.32 6.77
C ARG A 241 -39.64 -4.72 5.52
N PRO A 242 -40.97 -4.87 5.59
CA PRO A 242 -41.79 -5.01 4.40
C PRO A 242 -41.61 -3.81 3.46
N ALA A 243 -41.47 -4.08 2.16
CA ALA A 243 -41.40 -3.07 1.11
C ALA A 243 -42.79 -2.82 0.53
N ARG A 244 -43.04 -1.60 0.03
CA ARG A 244 -44.28 -1.29 -0.67
C ARG A 244 -44.19 -1.81 -2.10
N VAL A 245 -45.13 -2.68 -2.47
CA VAL A 245 -45.24 -3.26 -3.82
C VAL A 245 -46.49 -2.74 -4.50
N THR A 246 -46.34 -2.25 -5.73
CA THR A 246 -47.46 -1.87 -6.61
C THR A 246 -47.41 -2.72 -7.87
N VAL A 247 -48.50 -3.40 -8.22
CA VAL A 247 -48.56 -4.26 -9.41
C VAL A 247 -49.50 -3.64 -10.44
N ALA A 248 -49.00 -3.45 -11.66
CA ALA A 248 -49.76 -2.93 -12.80
C ALA A 248 -49.38 -3.67 -14.08
N ASN A 249 -50.36 -4.14 -14.85
CA ASN A 249 -50.14 -4.85 -16.12
C ASN A 249 -49.13 -6.02 -16.05
N GLY A 250 -49.11 -6.77 -14.94
CA GLY A 250 -48.18 -7.90 -14.73
C GLY A 250 -46.75 -7.52 -14.34
N VAL A 251 -46.48 -6.23 -14.14
CA VAL A 251 -45.18 -5.68 -13.70
C VAL A 251 -45.32 -5.13 -12.29
N SER A 252 -44.32 -5.35 -11.44
CA SER A 252 -44.31 -4.88 -10.06
C SER A 252 -43.27 -3.77 -9.87
N THR A 253 -43.64 -2.71 -9.17
CA THR A 253 -42.71 -1.69 -8.66
C THR A 253 -42.56 -1.87 -7.15
N ILE A 254 -41.32 -2.00 -6.69
CA ILE A 254 -40.98 -2.08 -5.27
C ILE A 254 -40.30 -0.77 -4.87
N GLU A 255 -40.88 -0.05 -3.91
CA GLU A 255 -40.23 1.11 -3.28
C GLU A 255 -39.18 0.64 -2.28
N VAL A 256 -37.99 1.23 -2.33
CA VAL A 256 -36.84 0.87 -1.50
C VAL A 256 -36.43 2.08 -0.67
N PRO A 257 -36.99 2.26 0.53
CA PRO A 257 -36.50 3.28 1.45
C PRO A 257 -35.08 2.89 1.88
N LEU A 258 -34.12 3.79 1.73
CA LEU A 258 -32.74 3.59 2.17
C LEU A 258 -32.46 4.32 3.48
N GLU A 259 -33.20 5.39 3.78
CA GLU A 259 -33.06 6.15 5.03
C GLU A 259 -31.62 6.60 5.34
N GLY A 260 -30.85 6.90 4.30
CA GLY A 260 -29.44 7.28 4.42
C GLY A 260 -28.45 6.11 4.42
N ALA A 261 -28.92 4.87 4.21
CA ALA A 261 -28.06 3.72 3.99
C ALA A 261 -27.32 3.81 2.65
N PRO A 262 -26.03 3.43 2.58
CA PRO A 262 -25.28 3.41 1.33
C PRO A 262 -25.77 2.30 0.39
N ALA A 263 -26.38 1.25 0.93
CA ALA A 263 -27.00 0.18 0.16
C ALA A 263 -28.02 -0.60 1.02
N ALA A 264 -28.93 -1.32 0.36
CA ALA A 264 -29.82 -2.29 0.96
C ALA A 264 -29.93 -3.54 0.07
N LEU A 265 -30.26 -4.69 0.69
CA LEU A 265 -30.69 -5.87 -0.04
C LEU A 265 -32.21 -5.82 -0.16
N VAL A 266 -32.75 -6.02 -1.36
CA VAL A 266 -34.19 -6.14 -1.57
C VAL A 266 -34.48 -7.57 -1.94
N VAL A 267 -35.31 -8.23 -1.14
CA VAL A 267 -35.70 -9.63 -1.30
C VAL A 267 -37.17 -9.68 -1.66
N TRP A 268 -37.56 -10.47 -2.65
CA TRP A 268 -38.96 -10.61 -3.04
C TRP A 268 -39.32 -12.03 -3.47
N ARG A 269 -40.61 -12.32 -3.38
CA ARG A 269 -41.21 -13.56 -3.90
C ARG A 269 -42.27 -13.23 -4.95
N GLU A 270 -42.10 -13.81 -6.13
CA GLU A 270 -43.07 -13.75 -7.23
C GLU A 270 -44.36 -14.49 -6.84
N GLY A 271 -45.51 -14.02 -7.34
CA GLY A 271 -46.80 -14.69 -7.12
C GLY A 271 -47.99 -13.74 -7.07
N THR A 272 -49.14 -14.27 -6.66
CA THR A 272 -50.38 -13.48 -6.54
C THR A 272 -50.21 -12.39 -5.49
N PRO A 273 -50.41 -11.10 -5.83
CA PRO A 273 -50.27 -9.99 -4.89
C PRO A 273 -51.18 -10.19 -3.69
N VAL A 274 -50.62 -10.21 -2.50
CA VAL A 274 -51.42 -10.12 -1.27
C VAL A 274 -51.82 -8.65 -1.12
N THR A 275 -53.10 -8.37 -0.88
CA THR A 275 -53.59 -7.00 -0.68
C THR A 275 -52.73 -6.33 0.40
N PRO A 276 -51.97 -5.26 0.09
CA PRO A 276 -51.04 -4.71 1.04
C PRO A 276 -51.80 -4.05 2.19
N ARG A 277 -51.39 -4.35 3.42
CA ARG A 277 -51.76 -3.54 4.57
C ARG A 277 -51.00 -2.22 4.43
N PRO A 278 -51.69 -1.06 4.32
CA PRO A 278 -50.98 0.21 4.19
C PRO A 278 -50.03 0.38 5.37
N ALA A 279 -48.78 0.73 5.06
CA ALA A 279 -47.85 1.18 6.09
C ALA A 279 -48.45 2.44 6.74
N PRO A 280 -48.51 2.52 8.07
CA PRO A 280 -48.96 3.74 8.72
C PRO A 280 -48.07 4.92 8.26
N PRO A 281 -48.65 6.13 8.09
CA PRO A 281 -47.84 7.30 7.83
C PRO A 281 -46.80 7.48 8.94
N PRO A 282 -45.63 8.08 8.65
CA PRO A 282 -44.63 8.34 9.68
C PRO A 282 -45.28 9.18 10.78
N GLU A 283 -45.36 8.61 11.97
CA GLU A 283 -45.89 9.33 13.12
C GLU A 283 -44.96 10.51 13.43
N PRO A 284 -45.52 11.67 13.80
CA PRO A 284 -44.70 12.77 14.29
C PRO A 284 -43.83 12.25 15.45
N ALA A 285 -42.54 12.58 15.42
CA ALA A 285 -41.59 12.10 16.40
C ALA A 285 -40.89 13.29 17.05
N ARG A 286 -40.89 13.31 18.38
CA ARG A 286 -40.10 14.25 19.17
C ARG A 286 -38.64 13.83 19.13
N THR A 287 -37.75 14.78 18.88
CA THR A 287 -36.29 14.56 18.91
C THR A 287 -35.69 15.24 20.14
N ILE A 288 -34.83 14.54 20.87
CA ILE A 288 -34.10 15.06 22.04
C ILE A 288 -32.61 14.96 21.74
N ASP A 289 -31.90 16.09 21.87
CA ASP A 289 -30.45 16.14 21.69
C ASP A 289 -29.74 15.59 22.93
N VAL A 290 -28.92 14.55 22.72
CA VAL A 290 -28.10 13.92 23.74
C VAL A 290 -26.61 13.93 23.34
N SER A 291 -26.17 14.96 22.59
CA SER A 291 -24.80 15.06 22.08
C SER A 291 -23.73 15.41 23.14
N ALA A 292 -24.11 16.03 24.26
CA ALA A 292 -23.16 16.47 25.30
C ALA A 292 -23.03 15.47 26.47
N GLY A 293 -22.03 15.63 27.35
CA GLY A 293 -21.99 14.90 28.63
C GLY A 293 -21.65 13.41 28.52
N TRP A 294 -20.91 13.01 27.49
CA TRP A 294 -20.38 11.66 27.34
C TRP A 294 -19.03 11.52 28.06
N GLU A 295 -18.83 10.37 28.69
CA GLU A 295 -17.54 9.92 29.22
C GLU A 295 -16.90 8.94 28.22
N GLY A 296 -15.69 9.22 27.76
CA GLY A 296 -14.95 8.39 26.82
C GLY A 296 -13.94 7.48 27.52
N ARG A 297 -13.82 6.23 27.06
CA ARG A 297 -12.77 5.29 27.46
C ARG A 297 -12.22 4.56 26.23
N LEU A 298 -10.90 4.39 26.16
CA LEU A 298 -10.28 3.60 25.10
C LEU A 298 -10.66 2.11 25.21
N ALA A 299 -10.99 1.50 24.08
CA ALA A 299 -11.26 0.07 23.93
C ALA A 299 -10.22 -0.52 22.95
N PRO A 300 -9.08 -1.03 23.44
CA PRO A 300 -8.04 -1.59 22.57
C PRO A 300 -8.55 -2.80 21.78
N THR A 301 -8.26 -2.83 20.49
CA THR A 301 -8.58 -3.99 19.61
C THR A 301 -7.39 -4.48 18.79
N MET A 302 -6.26 -3.77 18.83
CA MET A 302 -5.07 -4.17 18.11
C MET A 302 -4.45 -5.41 18.76
N ASP A 303 -4.16 -6.42 17.95
CA ASP A 303 -3.51 -7.65 18.38
C ASP A 303 -2.07 -7.68 17.83
N ASN A 304 -1.10 -7.73 18.74
CA ASN A 304 0.32 -7.81 18.39
C ASN A 304 0.95 -9.15 18.82
N THR A 305 0.15 -10.22 18.92
CA THR A 305 0.60 -11.57 19.30
C THR A 305 1.80 -12.05 18.47
N TRP A 306 1.81 -11.74 17.16
CA TRP A 306 2.85 -12.20 16.22
C TRP A 306 3.94 -11.16 15.92
N GLY A 307 3.83 -9.94 16.50
CA GLY A 307 4.80 -8.86 16.24
C GLY A 307 4.56 -8.07 14.95
N ASP A 308 3.37 -8.20 14.35
CA ASP A 308 3.00 -7.53 13.10
C ASP A 308 2.93 -5.99 13.23
N LEU A 309 2.72 -5.49 14.45
CA LEU A 309 2.60 -4.05 14.73
C LEU A 309 3.85 -3.50 15.43
N ALA A 310 4.37 -4.24 16.41
CA ALA A 310 5.54 -3.83 17.17
C ALA A 310 6.38 -5.03 17.62
N LEU A 311 7.69 -4.87 17.64
CA LEU A 311 8.61 -5.86 18.18
C LEU A 311 9.08 -5.49 19.61
N PRO A 312 9.36 -6.48 20.48
CA PRO A 312 9.19 -7.92 20.25
C PRO A 312 7.70 -8.35 20.16
N ALA A 313 7.45 -9.49 19.52
CA ALA A 313 6.10 -10.07 19.42
C ALA A 313 5.45 -10.21 20.82
N GLY A 314 4.16 -9.91 20.90
CA GLY A 314 3.40 -9.84 22.16
C GLY A 314 3.54 -8.52 22.92
N SER A 315 4.32 -7.55 22.43
CA SER A 315 4.38 -6.22 23.05
C SER A 315 3.02 -5.53 22.99
N SER A 316 2.57 -4.96 24.11
CA SER A 316 1.30 -4.22 24.14
C SER A 316 1.34 -2.97 23.25
N VAL A 317 0.25 -2.78 22.53
CA VAL A 317 -0.06 -1.62 21.68
C VAL A 317 -1.37 -0.95 22.14
N ASP A 318 -1.78 -1.19 23.39
CA ASP A 318 -3.07 -0.77 23.94
C ASP A 318 -3.12 0.70 24.38
N GLU A 319 -2.01 1.41 24.23
CA GLU A 319 -1.84 2.82 24.59
C GLU A 319 -1.64 3.66 23.32
N PRO A 320 -2.24 4.86 23.23
CA PRO A 320 -1.91 5.80 22.16
C PRO A 320 -0.41 6.09 22.09
N GLN A 321 0.13 6.08 20.87
CA GLN A 321 1.54 6.32 20.58
C GLN A 321 1.71 7.55 19.68
N ILE A 322 2.31 8.61 20.20
CA ILE A 322 2.59 9.82 19.42
C ILE A 322 4.01 9.72 18.88
N TRP A 323 4.14 9.58 17.58
CA TRP A 323 5.42 9.51 16.88
C TRP A 323 5.78 10.85 16.25
N THR A 324 4.79 11.60 15.82
CA THR A 324 4.95 12.90 15.17
C THR A 324 4.75 14.05 16.16
N MET A 325 5.67 15.02 16.15
CA MET A 325 5.58 16.24 16.96
C MET A 325 5.93 17.47 16.14
N ARG A 326 5.51 18.64 16.64
CA ARG A 326 6.05 19.91 16.19
C ARG A 326 7.36 20.20 16.93
N TRP A 327 8.37 20.72 16.24
CA TRP A 327 9.71 20.94 16.77
C TRP A 327 10.32 22.27 16.31
N THR A 328 11.15 22.89 17.15
CA THR A 328 11.97 24.05 16.81
C THR A 328 13.22 24.13 17.69
N GLU A 329 14.25 24.81 17.19
CA GLU A 329 15.47 25.17 17.94
C GLU A 329 15.56 26.66 18.27
N SER A 330 14.46 27.39 17.99
CA SER A 330 14.36 28.82 18.26
C SER A 330 13.58 29.08 19.54
N ASP A 331 14.15 29.95 20.37
CA ASP A 331 13.49 30.47 21.57
C ASP A 331 12.62 31.71 21.27
N ALA A 332 12.59 32.16 20.02
CA ALA A 332 11.80 33.33 19.63
C ALA A 332 10.29 33.06 19.77
N PRO A 333 9.48 34.06 20.17
CA PRO A 333 8.02 33.91 20.25
C PRO A 333 7.37 33.56 18.91
N ASP A 334 7.95 34.03 17.81
CA ASP A 334 7.55 33.81 16.41
C ASP A 334 8.34 32.66 15.75
N ALA A 335 8.94 31.78 16.55
CA ALA A 335 9.68 30.63 16.06
C ALA A 335 8.84 29.81 15.05
N ARG A 336 9.43 29.52 13.90
CA ARG A 336 8.88 28.56 12.95
C ARG A 336 8.95 27.16 13.57
N TRP A 337 7.81 26.48 13.60
CA TRP A 337 7.68 25.10 14.04
C TRP A 337 7.66 24.19 12.81
N GLU A 338 8.52 23.19 12.81
CA GLU A 338 8.59 22.15 11.79
C GLU A 338 8.01 20.85 12.35
N GLN A 339 7.59 19.94 11.47
CA GLN A 339 7.17 18.61 11.90
C GLN A 339 8.39 17.70 11.98
N THR A 340 8.49 16.92 13.05
CA THR A 340 9.50 15.88 13.20
C THR A 340 8.86 14.59 13.68
N ARG A 341 9.48 13.46 13.33
CA ARG A 341 9.05 12.13 13.79
C ARG A 341 10.11 11.52 14.69
N ALA A 342 9.69 10.91 15.80
CA ALA A 342 10.58 10.26 16.76
C ALA A 342 11.58 9.34 16.05
N THR A 343 12.82 9.30 16.55
CA THR A 343 14.01 8.66 15.98
C THR A 343 14.65 9.34 14.76
N TYR A 344 13.94 10.16 13.99
CA TYR A 344 14.47 10.82 12.79
C TYR A 344 15.16 12.14 13.13
N GLY A 345 16.41 12.31 12.74
CA GLY A 345 17.17 13.49 13.15
C GLY A 345 18.66 13.49 12.82
N ASN A 346 19.19 12.35 12.38
CA ASN A 346 20.52 12.30 11.79
C ASN A 346 20.50 13.04 10.46
N ARG A 347 21.53 13.85 10.20
CA ARG A 347 21.59 14.75 9.05
C ARG A 347 22.88 14.56 8.28
N ALA A 348 22.78 14.57 6.97
CA ALA A 348 23.90 14.79 6.06
C ALA A 348 23.54 15.91 5.08
N ARG A 349 24.54 16.65 4.59
CA ARG A 349 24.37 17.67 3.55
C ARG A 349 24.64 17.04 2.19
N VAL A 350 23.74 17.25 1.25
CA VAL A 350 23.81 16.71 -0.11
C VAL A 350 23.88 17.85 -1.12
N LEU A 351 24.95 17.87 -1.91
CA LEU A 351 25.04 18.64 -3.14
C LEU A 351 24.49 17.75 -4.28
N PRO A 352 23.44 18.18 -4.98
CA PRO A 352 22.93 17.44 -6.14
C PRO A 352 23.99 17.40 -7.26
N PRO A 353 23.82 16.54 -8.29
CA PRO A 353 24.74 16.45 -9.41
C PRO A 353 25.05 17.81 -10.05
N VAL A 354 26.32 18.18 -10.06
CA VAL A 354 26.86 19.36 -10.78
C VAL A 354 27.96 18.93 -11.73
N PRO A 355 28.25 19.68 -12.81
CA PRO A 355 29.41 19.39 -13.66
C PRO A 355 30.67 19.29 -12.81
N ALA A 356 31.50 18.25 -13.03
CA ALA A 356 32.66 17.96 -12.16
C ALA A 356 33.60 19.17 -11.98
N ALA A 357 33.78 19.98 -13.02
CA ALA A 357 34.60 21.19 -12.99
C ALA A 357 34.01 22.37 -12.18
N LYS A 358 32.72 22.29 -11.83
CA LYS A 358 31.99 23.29 -11.02
C LYS A 358 31.74 22.81 -9.59
N ALA A 359 32.07 21.56 -9.28
CA ALA A 359 31.93 21.05 -7.93
C ALA A 359 32.89 21.81 -6.99
N PRO A 360 32.47 22.14 -5.76
CA PRO A 360 33.36 22.76 -4.79
C PRO A 360 34.57 21.85 -4.51
N ASP A 361 35.69 22.41 -4.08
CA ASP A 361 36.83 21.59 -3.66
C ASP A 361 36.50 20.78 -2.40
N PRO A 362 37.09 19.57 -2.22
CA PRO A 362 37.00 18.85 -0.96
C PRO A 362 37.53 19.67 0.21
N LEU A 363 36.95 19.49 1.41
CA LEU A 363 37.49 20.17 2.59
C LEU A 363 38.90 19.69 2.88
N ASP A 364 39.83 20.63 3.07
CA ASP A 364 41.16 20.33 3.59
C ASP A 364 41.13 20.19 5.13
N GLN A 365 42.23 19.69 5.70
CA GLN A 365 42.34 19.48 7.15
C GLN A 365 42.14 20.79 7.95
N ALA A 366 42.57 21.93 7.40
CA ALA A 366 42.41 23.24 8.04
C ALA A 366 40.94 23.68 8.09
N SER A 367 40.20 23.50 6.99
CA SER A 367 38.76 23.78 6.95
C SER A 367 37.98 22.84 7.84
N VAL A 368 38.34 21.55 7.89
CA VAL A 368 37.77 20.60 8.85
C VAL A 368 37.96 21.07 10.29
N ALA A 369 39.16 21.53 10.66
CA ALA A 369 39.41 22.06 12.01
C ALA A 369 38.51 23.26 12.34
N ARG A 370 38.35 24.20 11.40
CA ARG A 370 37.45 25.37 11.57
C ARG A 370 35.98 24.98 11.65
N VAL A 371 35.54 23.99 10.87
CA VAL A 371 34.18 23.43 10.94
C VAL A 371 33.92 22.81 12.32
N LEU A 372 34.85 21.98 12.80
CA LEU A 372 34.72 21.34 14.11
C LEU A 372 34.81 22.35 15.27
N ALA A 373 35.50 23.47 15.08
CA ALA A 373 35.54 24.60 16.02
C ALA A 373 34.30 25.51 15.95
N GLY A 374 33.41 25.32 14.96
CA GLY A 374 32.23 26.16 14.76
C GLY A 374 32.54 27.56 14.21
N GLU A 375 33.74 27.75 13.66
CA GLU A 375 34.21 28.98 13.02
C GLU A 375 33.79 29.07 11.55
N GLN A 376 33.53 27.92 10.93
CA GLN A 376 33.11 27.77 9.53
C GLN A 376 31.92 26.80 9.46
N PRO A 377 30.89 27.05 8.62
CA PRO A 377 29.83 26.06 8.40
C PRO A 377 30.34 24.85 7.60
N LEU A 378 29.71 23.67 7.77
CA LEU A 378 30.08 22.44 7.04
C LEU A 378 29.97 22.61 5.51
N VAL A 379 28.97 23.37 5.07
CA VAL A 379 28.70 23.73 3.67
C VAL A 379 28.45 25.23 3.57
N PRO A 380 28.65 25.85 2.39
CA PRO A 380 28.25 27.24 2.16
C PRO A 380 26.76 27.46 2.47
N TRP A 381 26.39 28.70 2.85
CA TRP A 381 25.00 29.08 3.16
C TRP A 381 24.11 29.28 1.92
N ASP A 382 24.55 28.87 0.74
CA ASP A 382 23.74 28.98 -0.48
C ASP A 382 22.76 27.81 -0.64
N GLU A 383 21.71 28.01 -1.43
CA GLU A 383 20.60 27.06 -1.59
C GLU A 383 20.99 25.76 -2.35
N SER A 384 22.28 25.57 -2.68
CA SER A 384 22.73 24.44 -3.49
C SER A 384 22.80 23.11 -2.72
N TRP A 385 22.84 23.15 -1.39
CA TRP A 385 22.93 21.95 -0.55
C TRP A 385 21.61 21.65 0.16
N SER A 386 21.08 20.44 -0.02
CA SER A 386 19.91 19.94 0.70
C SER A 386 20.30 19.12 1.94
N VAL A 387 19.31 18.80 2.78
CA VAL A 387 19.48 17.97 3.98
C VAL A 387 18.93 16.58 3.71
N ALA A 388 19.77 15.55 3.80
CA ALA A 388 19.33 14.18 3.91
C ALA A 388 19.06 13.86 5.39
N LEU A 389 17.82 13.50 5.72
CA LEU A 389 17.36 13.18 7.07
C LEU A 389 17.12 11.67 7.21
N PHE A 390 17.64 11.06 8.27
CA PHE A 390 17.44 9.65 8.56
C PHE A 390 17.39 9.34 10.06
N SER A 391 16.93 8.14 10.39
CA SER A 391 16.89 7.54 11.73
C SER A 391 17.94 6.44 11.83
N SER A 392 18.68 6.37 12.93
CA SER A 392 19.62 5.27 13.20
C SER A 392 18.94 3.90 13.33
N SER A 393 17.62 3.88 13.56
CA SER A 393 16.85 2.65 13.77
C SER A 393 15.86 2.33 12.67
N ARG A 394 15.45 3.33 11.87
CA ARG A 394 14.34 3.21 10.92
C ARG A 394 14.67 3.67 9.50
N GLY A 395 15.91 4.13 9.24
CA GLY A 395 16.32 4.53 7.90
C GLY A 395 15.70 5.86 7.49
N ILE A 396 15.16 5.95 6.28
CA ILE A 396 14.60 7.18 5.70
C ILE A 396 13.10 7.32 6.03
N PRO A 397 12.58 8.55 6.22
CA PRO A 397 11.19 8.77 6.64
C PRO A 397 10.16 8.46 5.55
N ASP A 398 10.54 8.51 4.27
CA ASP A 398 9.67 8.22 3.13
C ASP A 398 10.40 7.28 2.18
N PRO A 399 10.14 5.97 2.23
CA PRO A 399 10.78 5.03 1.32
C PRO A 399 10.13 5.05 -0.06
N ASP A 400 10.96 5.25 -1.10
CA ASP A 400 10.53 5.21 -2.49
C ASP A 400 9.85 3.87 -2.85
N GLY A 401 8.80 3.94 -3.69
CA GLY A 401 8.18 2.77 -4.31
C GLY A 401 6.76 2.46 -3.81
N LEU A 402 5.93 1.91 -4.71
CA LEU A 402 4.49 1.68 -4.48
C LEU A 402 4.21 0.80 -3.25
N LEU A 403 5.14 -0.05 -2.83
CA LEU A 403 4.96 -1.01 -1.73
C LEU A 403 5.74 -0.65 -0.46
N GLY A 404 6.36 0.54 -0.41
CA GLY A 404 7.24 0.96 0.69
C GLY A 404 8.39 -0.02 0.96
N ASN A 405 8.90 -0.03 2.19
CA ASN A 405 10.07 -0.84 2.58
C ASN A 405 9.78 -2.33 2.87
N LYS A 406 8.54 -2.82 2.71
CA LYS A 406 8.14 -4.22 2.96
C LYS A 406 8.70 -4.85 4.26
N GLY A 407 8.72 -4.09 5.36
CA GLY A 407 9.20 -4.60 6.65
C GLY A 407 10.73 -4.68 6.78
N LEU A 408 11.46 -3.80 6.08
CA LEU A 408 12.91 -3.66 6.19
C LEU A 408 13.29 -2.23 6.59
N VAL A 409 14.51 -2.09 7.13
CA VAL A 409 15.17 -0.79 7.20
C VAL A 409 16.12 -0.69 6.02
N THR A 410 15.99 0.36 5.23
CA THR A 410 16.81 0.59 4.04
C THR A 410 18.29 0.78 4.41
N GLU A 411 19.20 0.05 3.76
CA GLU A 411 20.64 0.20 4.00
C GLU A 411 21.16 1.53 3.42
N GLU A 412 20.71 1.89 2.22
CA GLU A 412 21.01 3.16 1.55
C GLU A 412 20.15 4.32 2.10
N PHE A 413 20.60 4.90 3.22
CA PHE A 413 19.86 5.94 3.94
C PHE A 413 20.18 7.39 3.53
N VAL A 414 21.10 7.61 2.59
CA VAL A 414 21.35 8.91 1.96
C VAL A 414 20.94 8.84 0.50
N ARG A 415 20.05 9.74 0.06
CA ARG A 415 19.56 9.78 -1.32
C ARG A 415 20.09 11.01 -2.04
N VAL A 416 20.59 10.82 -3.26
CA VAL A 416 21.06 11.89 -4.15
C VAL A 416 20.44 11.73 -5.53
N PRO A 417 20.12 12.80 -6.27
CA PRO A 417 19.79 12.65 -7.69
C PRO A 417 20.96 11.97 -8.43
N VAL A 418 20.67 11.19 -9.47
CA VAL A 418 21.66 10.31 -10.12
C VAL A 418 22.77 11.14 -10.79
N PRO A 419 24.05 11.00 -10.38
CA PRO A 419 25.17 11.68 -11.03
C PRO A 419 25.59 10.93 -12.31
N GLY A 420 25.00 11.33 -13.44
CA GLY A 420 25.35 10.81 -14.76
C GLY A 420 26.74 11.28 -15.24
N LEU A 421 27.07 10.91 -16.49
CA LEU A 421 28.38 11.17 -17.11
C LEU A 421 28.81 12.65 -17.01
N GLY A 422 30.01 12.87 -16.47
CA GLY A 422 30.61 14.21 -16.34
C GLY A 422 30.06 15.06 -15.20
N THR A 423 29.13 14.52 -14.41
CA THR A 423 28.59 15.17 -13.21
C THR A 423 28.99 14.44 -11.94
N VAL A 424 28.97 15.16 -10.82
CA VAL A 424 29.28 14.62 -9.49
C VAL A 424 28.25 15.10 -8.48
N ALA A 425 27.79 14.20 -7.63
CA ALA A 425 27.06 14.52 -6.41
C ALA A 425 28.00 14.42 -5.22
N ARG A 426 27.74 15.16 -4.14
CA ARG A 426 28.61 15.15 -2.96
C ARG A 426 27.83 15.13 -1.67
N VAL A 427 28.34 14.39 -0.70
CA VAL A 427 27.77 14.29 0.64
C VAL A 427 28.80 14.72 1.67
N ARG A 428 28.37 15.54 2.63
CA ARG A 428 29.15 15.93 3.81
C ARG A 428 28.38 15.67 5.08
N SER A 429 29.07 15.16 6.10
CA SER A 429 28.48 14.96 7.42
C SER A 429 29.54 15.13 8.51
N ILE A 430 29.10 15.63 9.67
CA ILE A 430 29.84 15.53 10.92
C ILE A 430 29.38 14.26 11.63
N VAL A 431 30.29 13.31 11.77
CA VAL A 431 30.06 12.03 12.42
C VAL A 431 30.60 12.08 13.84
N GLU A 432 29.74 11.82 14.82
CA GLU A 432 30.10 11.70 16.23
C GLU A 432 30.05 10.23 16.67
N THR A 433 31.12 9.78 17.32
CA THR A 433 31.23 8.42 17.87
C THR A 433 32.07 8.41 19.15
N ASP A 434 31.78 7.49 20.06
CA ASP A 434 32.55 7.27 21.29
C ASP A 434 33.77 6.36 21.08
N HIS A 435 33.85 5.67 19.94
CA HIS A 435 34.99 4.81 19.61
C HIS A 435 36.29 5.60 19.47
N ARG A 436 37.40 5.05 19.98
CA ARG A 436 38.75 5.62 19.81
C ARG A 436 39.72 4.55 19.34
N GLY A 437 40.57 4.92 18.38
CA GLY A 437 41.54 4.01 17.75
C GLY A 437 41.10 3.52 16.36
N PRO A 438 41.63 2.37 15.90
CA PRO A 438 41.40 1.92 14.53
C PRO A 438 39.95 1.51 14.28
N ALA A 439 39.42 1.88 13.12
CA ALA A 439 38.11 1.49 12.61
C ALA A 439 38.16 1.36 11.07
N ASP A 440 37.25 0.60 10.48
CA ASP A 440 37.05 0.60 9.03
C ASP A 440 35.85 1.49 8.68
N LEU A 441 36.09 2.47 7.80
CA LEU A 441 35.05 3.32 7.23
C LEU A 441 34.53 2.68 5.94
N HIS A 442 33.22 2.49 5.86
CA HIS A 442 32.54 1.93 4.70
C HIS A 442 31.64 2.99 4.05
N VAL A 443 31.67 3.08 2.73
CA VAL A 443 30.74 3.87 1.91
C VAL A 443 30.20 2.98 0.79
N GLY A 444 28.90 2.72 0.79
CA GLY A 444 28.21 1.94 -0.23
C GLY A 444 27.38 2.82 -1.16
N ALA A 445 27.46 2.58 -2.47
CA ALA A 445 26.62 3.20 -3.50
C ALA A 445 26.87 2.51 -4.85
N ALA A 446 25.84 2.38 -5.70
CA ALA A 446 25.99 1.95 -7.10
C ALA A 446 26.58 3.05 -8.01
N ALA A 447 27.74 3.60 -7.62
CA ALA A 447 28.45 4.67 -8.31
C ALA A 447 29.95 4.62 -8.02
N ALA A 448 30.75 5.22 -8.91
CA ALA A 448 32.15 5.49 -8.62
C ALA A 448 32.26 6.51 -7.47
N LYS A 449 33.19 6.29 -6.55
CA LYS A 449 33.31 7.08 -5.32
C LYS A 449 34.71 7.53 -4.99
N ARG A 450 34.79 8.73 -4.42
CA ARG A 450 35.98 9.28 -3.75
C ARG A 450 35.59 9.64 -2.32
N VAL A 451 36.41 9.26 -1.35
CA VAL A 451 36.10 9.41 0.08
C VAL A 451 37.21 10.17 0.78
N TRP A 452 36.83 11.10 1.66
CA TRP A 452 37.70 11.86 2.53
C TRP A 452 37.28 11.71 3.99
N TRP A 453 38.26 11.49 4.86
CA TRP A 453 38.08 11.46 6.30
C TRP A 453 38.91 12.57 6.93
N ASN A 454 38.26 13.50 7.63
CA ASN A 454 38.89 14.68 8.21
C ASN A 454 39.75 15.48 7.21
N GLY A 455 39.32 15.52 5.95
CA GLY A 455 39.98 16.25 4.85
C GLY A 455 41.14 15.50 4.18
N GLU A 456 41.46 14.28 4.62
CA GLU A 456 42.42 13.40 3.97
C GLU A 456 41.73 12.44 3.00
N ARG A 457 42.21 12.35 1.77
CA ARG A 457 41.66 11.45 0.75
C ARG A 457 42.06 10.01 1.04
N LEU A 458 41.08 9.11 1.15
CA LEU A 458 41.30 7.70 1.40
C LEU A 458 41.51 6.90 0.10
N PRO A 459 42.41 5.90 0.10
CA PRO A 459 42.54 4.96 -0.99
C PRO A 459 41.32 4.02 -0.99
N THR A 460 40.43 4.18 -1.95
CA THR A 460 39.16 3.43 -2.05
C THR A 460 39.04 2.74 -3.40
N GLY A 461 38.47 1.53 -3.41
CA GLY A 461 38.26 0.73 -4.61
C GLY A 461 37.15 1.25 -5.53
N ARG A 462 37.11 0.73 -6.76
CA ARG A 462 36.03 0.94 -7.74
C ARG A 462 35.05 -0.23 -7.62
N GLY A 463 33.78 0.02 -7.35
CA GLY A 463 32.76 -1.00 -7.06
C GLY A 463 31.67 -0.46 -6.13
N TYR A 464 30.68 -1.25 -5.75
CA TYR A 464 29.56 -0.83 -4.90
C TYR A 464 30.02 -0.43 -3.49
N LEU A 465 30.93 -1.18 -2.87
CA LEU A 465 31.43 -0.92 -1.51
C LEU A 465 32.85 -0.35 -1.55
N ALA A 466 33.08 0.80 -0.89
CA ALA A 466 34.41 1.34 -0.63
C ALA A 466 34.70 1.22 0.85
N SER A 467 35.83 0.62 1.20
CA SER A 467 36.26 0.46 2.58
C SER A 467 37.69 0.98 2.75
N ALA A 468 37.97 1.65 3.86
CA ALA A 468 39.30 2.12 4.20
C ALA A 468 39.52 2.16 5.72
N ARG A 469 40.70 1.72 6.16
CA ARG A 469 41.13 1.81 7.56
C ARG A 469 41.36 3.27 7.94
N VAL A 470 40.76 3.71 9.04
CA VAL A 470 40.92 5.05 9.61
C VAL A 470 41.30 4.98 11.09
N SER A 471 41.92 6.04 11.61
CA SER A 471 42.09 6.24 13.06
C SER A 471 41.06 7.26 13.56
N VAL A 472 40.34 6.90 14.62
CA VAL A 472 39.38 7.78 15.29
C VAL A 472 40.02 8.32 16.56
N ASP A 473 40.60 9.51 16.49
CA ASP A 473 41.34 10.10 17.61
C ASP A 473 40.53 11.16 18.37
N ARG A 474 39.31 11.44 17.90
CA ARG A 474 38.44 12.53 18.39
C ARG A 474 36.97 12.14 18.30
N PRO A 475 36.08 12.72 19.14
CA PRO A 475 34.65 12.42 19.12
C PRO A 475 33.97 12.78 17.80
N ARG A 476 34.26 13.97 17.26
CA ARG A 476 33.62 14.50 16.05
C ARG A 476 34.59 14.50 14.88
N ASN A 477 34.16 13.93 13.77
CA ASN A 477 34.93 13.79 12.55
C ASN A 477 34.11 14.30 11.37
N VAL A 478 34.78 14.76 10.31
CA VAL A 478 34.11 15.17 9.07
C VAL A 478 34.28 14.07 8.03
N LEU A 479 33.15 13.52 7.59
CA LEU A 479 33.06 12.62 6.44
C LEU A 479 32.64 13.41 5.21
N GLU A 480 33.38 13.25 4.12
CA GLU A 480 33.01 13.75 2.80
C GLU A 480 33.17 12.63 1.77
N TYR A 481 32.17 12.45 0.92
CA TYR A 481 32.30 11.55 -0.23
C TYR A 481 31.61 12.11 -1.47
N GLU A 482 32.16 11.76 -2.61
CA GLU A 482 31.69 12.17 -3.93
C GLU A 482 31.25 10.94 -4.72
N LEU A 483 30.13 11.04 -5.41
CA LEU A 483 29.53 10.01 -6.26
C LEU A 483 29.52 10.49 -7.71
N SER A 484 29.87 9.60 -8.65
CA SER A 484 30.02 9.90 -10.08
C SER A 484 29.78 8.66 -10.93
N ASP A 485 29.59 8.85 -12.24
CA ASP A 485 29.49 7.78 -13.23
C ASP A 485 28.43 6.71 -12.87
N ALA A 486 27.28 7.13 -12.32
CA ALA A 486 26.18 6.24 -12.01
C ALA A 486 25.34 5.95 -13.26
N GLU A 487 24.91 4.70 -13.44
CA GLU A 487 23.96 4.33 -14.49
C GLU A 487 22.55 4.87 -14.12
N ASP A 488 21.95 5.67 -15.00
CA ASP A 488 20.57 6.13 -14.86
C ASP A 488 19.59 5.03 -15.29
N ARG A 489 19.42 4.04 -14.42
CA ARG A 489 18.41 2.98 -14.56
C ARG A 489 17.51 2.92 -13.32
N PRO A 490 16.19 2.71 -13.50
CA PRO A 490 15.26 2.56 -12.39
C PRO A 490 15.60 1.30 -11.59
N SER A 491 15.56 1.40 -10.26
CA SER A 491 16.03 0.35 -9.35
C SER A 491 14.94 -0.60 -8.83
N MET A 492 13.66 -0.35 -9.13
CA MET A 492 12.53 -1.11 -8.59
C MET A 492 11.34 -1.17 -9.55
N ILE A 493 10.48 -2.17 -9.33
CA ILE A 493 9.22 -2.54 -10.02
C ILE A 493 8.22 -1.37 -10.24
N SER A 494 8.43 -0.22 -9.59
CA SER A 494 7.60 0.99 -9.75
C SER A 494 8.40 2.29 -9.78
N ALA A 495 9.72 2.23 -9.95
CA ALA A 495 10.57 3.42 -9.93
C ALA A 495 10.33 4.22 -11.23
N THR A 496 9.93 5.48 -11.10
CA THR A 496 9.91 6.42 -12.22
C THR A 496 11.33 6.55 -12.81
N ALA A 497 11.44 6.95 -14.07
CA ALA A 497 12.71 7.46 -14.59
C ALA A 497 13.26 8.51 -13.59
N GLN A 498 14.58 8.51 -13.33
CA GLN A 498 15.26 9.41 -12.37
C GLN A 498 15.13 9.09 -10.86
N ALA A 499 14.78 7.86 -10.47
CA ALA A 499 14.78 7.48 -9.05
C ALA A 499 16.14 7.77 -8.38
N PRO A 500 16.17 8.44 -7.21
CA PRO A 500 17.40 8.94 -6.62
C PRO A 500 18.36 7.79 -6.29
N LEU A 501 19.65 7.97 -6.57
CA LEU A 501 20.71 7.05 -6.19
C LEU A 501 20.81 7.00 -4.65
N GLY A 502 20.82 5.80 -4.10
CA GLY A 502 21.11 5.59 -2.69
C GLY A 502 22.58 5.44 -2.40
N SER A 503 22.96 5.88 -1.21
CA SER A 503 24.25 5.60 -0.60
C SER A 503 24.13 5.46 0.91
N TYR A 504 25.16 4.87 1.53
CA TYR A 504 25.28 4.78 2.98
C TYR A 504 26.72 5.00 3.42
N PHE A 505 26.90 5.25 4.71
CA PHE A 505 28.21 5.20 5.36
C PHE A 505 28.10 4.57 6.75
N CYS A 506 29.15 3.88 7.18
CA CYS A 506 29.24 3.37 8.55
C CYS A 506 30.69 3.19 9.00
N LEU A 507 30.89 3.06 10.31
CA LEU A 507 32.16 2.66 10.91
C LEU A 507 32.00 1.26 11.49
N SER A 508 32.98 0.38 11.29
CA SER A 508 33.04 -0.92 11.93
C SER A 508 34.35 -1.11 12.68
N LEU A 509 34.38 -2.09 13.60
CA LEU A 509 35.66 -2.59 14.07
C LEU A 509 36.45 -3.18 12.90
N PRO A 510 37.79 -3.11 12.92
CA PRO A 510 38.65 -3.76 11.92
C PRO A 510 38.15 -5.14 11.51
N ASP A 511 37.89 -5.33 10.21
CA ASP A 511 37.44 -6.59 9.62
C ASP A 511 36.07 -7.11 10.12
N GLY A 512 35.30 -6.27 10.82
CA GLY A 512 34.00 -6.60 11.40
C GLY A 512 32.81 -6.48 10.44
N PHE A 513 32.96 -5.73 9.35
CA PHE A 513 31.93 -5.61 8.31
C PHE A 513 32.06 -6.74 7.29
N ALA A 514 31.28 -7.80 7.50
CA ALA A 514 31.36 -9.02 6.71
C ALA A 514 31.20 -8.79 5.21
N ALA A 515 31.83 -9.68 4.43
CA ALA A 515 31.74 -9.67 2.97
C ALA A 515 30.28 -9.75 2.50
N ARG A 516 29.96 -8.93 1.50
CA ARG A 516 28.63 -8.79 0.93
C ARG A 516 28.66 -9.24 -0.54
N PRO A 517 27.67 -10.02 -0.98
CA PRO A 517 27.55 -10.41 -2.39
C PRO A 517 27.29 -9.20 -3.27
N GLN A 518 28.08 -9.09 -4.33
CA GLN A 518 27.92 -8.10 -5.40
C GLN A 518 27.50 -8.83 -6.67
N PHE A 519 26.75 -8.14 -7.54
CA PHE A 519 26.48 -8.68 -8.87
C PHE A 519 27.78 -8.80 -9.65
N MET A 520 27.95 -9.91 -10.36
CA MET A 520 29.09 -10.17 -11.22
C MET A 520 28.62 -10.50 -12.63
N CYS A 521 29.51 -10.26 -13.60
CA CYS A 521 29.28 -10.57 -15.00
C CYS A 521 30.63 -10.83 -15.71
N LEU A 522 30.57 -11.16 -17.01
CA LEU A 522 31.76 -11.26 -17.84
C LEU A 522 32.31 -9.86 -18.19
N PRO A 523 33.63 -9.71 -18.38
CA PRO A 523 34.22 -8.46 -18.83
C PRO A 523 33.65 -7.99 -20.19
N ASP A 524 33.64 -6.67 -20.39
CA ASP A 524 33.28 -6.09 -21.68
C ASP A 524 34.14 -6.67 -22.83
N GLY A 525 33.49 -7.01 -23.94
CA GLY A 525 34.14 -7.58 -25.12
C GLY A 525 34.16 -9.11 -25.17
N VAL A 526 33.83 -9.81 -24.09
CA VAL A 526 33.58 -11.26 -24.10
C VAL A 526 32.18 -11.52 -24.66
N ARG A 527 32.02 -12.52 -25.54
CA ARG A 527 30.70 -12.96 -26.03
C ARG A 527 30.46 -14.40 -25.58
N PRO A 528 29.42 -14.67 -24.77
CA PRO A 528 29.08 -16.04 -24.42
C PRO A 528 28.79 -16.90 -25.64
N GLU A 529 29.29 -18.14 -25.62
CA GLU A 529 29.02 -19.17 -26.62
C GLU A 529 28.32 -20.35 -25.92
N GLY A 530 26.98 -20.32 -25.90
CA GLY A 530 26.18 -21.26 -25.11
C GLY A 530 26.05 -20.81 -23.66
N GLY A 531 26.35 -21.70 -22.71
CA GLY A 531 26.33 -21.38 -21.28
C GLY A 531 27.59 -20.67 -20.77
N VAL A 532 27.48 -20.05 -19.61
CA VAL A 532 28.61 -19.44 -18.88
C VAL A 532 28.72 -20.10 -17.51
N THR A 533 29.86 -20.72 -17.22
CA THR A 533 30.13 -21.30 -15.90
C THR A 533 30.89 -20.31 -15.04
N TYR A 534 30.31 -19.91 -13.90
CA TYR A 534 30.94 -19.11 -12.86
C TYR A 534 31.36 -20.02 -11.71
N ARG A 535 32.64 -20.03 -11.36
CA ARG A 535 33.22 -20.96 -10.38
C ARG A 535 33.79 -20.23 -9.16
N GLY A 536 33.29 -20.61 -7.99
CA GLY A 536 33.76 -20.17 -6.67
C GLY A 536 34.26 -21.35 -5.85
N ARG A 537 35.12 -21.07 -4.86
CA ARG A 537 35.66 -22.09 -3.96
C ARG A 537 35.49 -21.66 -2.51
N LEU A 538 35.11 -22.59 -1.67
CA LEU A 538 34.90 -22.39 -0.23
C LEU A 538 35.61 -23.51 0.52
N ARG A 539 36.23 -23.20 1.66
CA ARG A 539 36.81 -24.21 2.54
C ARG A 539 36.17 -24.14 3.92
N LEU A 540 35.73 -25.29 4.43
CA LEU A 540 35.12 -25.42 5.75
C LEU A 540 36.05 -26.17 6.71
N SER A 541 36.19 -25.64 7.93
CA SER A 541 37.01 -26.22 8.99
C SER A 541 36.31 -27.35 9.75
N GLU A 542 34.97 -27.31 9.83
CA GLU A 542 34.12 -28.34 10.44
C GLU A 542 33.05 -28.80 9.42
N GLY A 543 32.41 -29.94 9.66
CA GLY A 543 31.56 -30.61 8.66
C GLY A 543 30.24 -31.14 9.23
N GLY A 544 29.26 -31.37 8.35
CA GLY A 544 27.89 -31.73 8.75
C GLY A 544 27.02 -30.51 9.05
N GLU A 545 27.44 -29.35 8.57
CA GLU A 545 26.81 -28.07 8.87
C GLU A 545 25.74 -27.73 7.85
N ARG A 546 24.63 -27.14 8.33
CA ARG A 546 23.64 -26.52 7.44
C ARG A 546 24.29 -25.32 6.75
N ALA A 547 24.13 -25.27 5.44
CA ALA A 547 24.52 -24.14 4.62
C ALA A 547 23.30 -23.57 3.90
N VAL A 548 23.31 -22.26 3.68
CA VAL A 548 22.28 -21.56 2.93
C VAL A 548 22.94 -20.95 1.72
N LEU A 549 22.44 -21.32 0.54
CA LEU A 549 22.84 -20.74 -0.74
C LEU A 549 21.69 -19.89 -1.27
N VAL A 550 21.95 -18.63 -1.58
CA VAL A 550 21.08 -17.80 -2.41
C VAL A 550 21.78 -17.54 -3.73
N VAL A 551 21.08 -17.79 -4.83
CA VAL A 551 21.55 -17.42 -6.18
C VAL A 551 20.51 -16.52 -6.81
N GLY A 552 20.97 -15.38 -7.33
CA GLY A 552 20.17 -14.43 -8.10
C GLY A 552 20.71 -14.35 -9.52
N ALA A 553 19.87 -14.51 -10.53
CA ALA A 553 20.33 -14.43 -11.92
C ALA A 553 19.30 -13.83 -12.86
N ALA A 554 19.77 -13.06 -13.85
CA ALA A 554 18.95 -12.52 -14.94
C ALA A 554 18.72 -13.52 -16.10
N ALA A 555 19.16 -14.77 -15.92
CA ALA A 555 19.07 -15.89 -16.85
C ALA A 555 18.75 -17.18 -16.08
N GLY A 556 18.37 -18.24 -16.79
CA GLY A 556 18.27 -19.56 -16.18
C GLY A 556 19.64 -20.04 -15.69
N VAL A 557 19.69 -20.72 -14.55
CA VAL A 557 20.95 -21.24 -13.98
C VAL A 557 20.82 -22.68 -13.49
N THR A 558 21.87 -23.46 -13.72
CA THR A 558 22.10 -24.75 -13.04
C THR A 558 23.24 -24.58 -12.03
N VAL A 559 23.00 -24.97 -10.78
CA VAL A 559 23.99 -24.89 -9.70
C VAL A 559 24.54 -26.28 -9.43
N LEU A 560 25.86 -26.41 -9.45
CA LEU A 560 26.58 -27.62 -9.08
C LEU A 560 27.47 -27.37 -7.88
N LEU A 561 27.45 -28.31 -6.94
CA LEU A 561 28.36 -28.36 -5.80
C LEU A 561 29.20 -29.63 -5.93
N ASP A 562 30.52 -29.47 -5.99
CA ASP A 562 31.49 -30.56 -6.18
C ASP A 562 31.19 -31.44 -7.40
N GLY A 563 30.61 -30.84 -8.44
CA GLY A 563 30.23 -31.51 -9.69
C GLY A 563 28.83 -32.13 -9.70
N GLU A 564 28.13 -32.14 -8.57
CA GLU A 564 26.76 -32.65 -8.46
C GLU A 564 25.74 -31.51 -8.59
N VAL A 565 24.68 -31.71 -9.37
CA VAL A 565 23.62 -30.70 -9.53
C VAL A 565 22.81 -30.62 -8.24
N VAL A 566 22.82 -29.46 -7.58
CA VAL A 566 22.08 -29.21 -6.35
C VAL A 566 20.86 -28.31 -6.53
N ALA A 567 20.82 -27.51 -7.60
CA ALA A 567 19.66 -26.68 -7.93
C ALA A 567 19.58 -26.34 -9.42
N ARG A 568 18.36 -26.05 -9.90
CA ARG A 568 18.08 -25.44 -11.20
C ARG A 568 17.06 -24.31 -11.03
N GLN A 569 17.24 -23.24 -11.78
CA GLN A 569 16.37 -22.06 -11.74
C GLN A 569 16.05 -21.66 -13.17
N GLU A 570 14.76 -21.51 -13.46
CA GLU A 570 14.30 -21.00 -14.75
C GLU A 570 14.29 -19.46 -14.74
N LYS A 571 14.33 -18.85 -15.93
CA LYS A 571 14.12 -17.42 -16.08
C LYS A 571 12.63 -17.11 -15.91
N VAL A 572 12.26 -16.51 -14.77
CA VAL A 572 10.85 -16.24 -14.40
C VAL A 572 10.53 -14.74 -14.26
N GLU A 573 11.20 -13.88 -15.02
CA GLU A 573 10.90 -12.44 -15.06
C GLU A 573 9.77 -12.15 -16.07
N TYR A 574 8.55 -11.95 -15.55
CA TYR A 574 7.34 -11.75 -16.34
C TYR A 574 7.24 -10.37 -16.99
N TYR A 575 8.07 -9.41 -16.58
CA TYR A 575 8.02 -8.00 -16.99
C TYR A 575 9.34 -7.53 -17.62
N GLU A 576 10.15 -8.44 -18.18
CA GLU A 576 11.45 -8.09 -18.78
C GLU A 576 11.30 -7.03 -19.89
N SER A 577 10.18 -7.03 -20.62
CA SER A 577 9.87 -6.02 -21.64
C SER A 577 9.81 -4.60 -21.09
N ASP A 578 9.39 -4.45 -19.83
CA ASP A 578 9.21 -3.16 -19.18
C ASP A 578 10.39 -2.79 -18.27
N TRP A 579 11.03 -3.78 -17.63
CA TRP A 579 12.03 -3.55 -16.58
C TRP A 579 13.45 -3.98 -16.96
N GLY A 580 13.62 -4.61 -18.14
CA GLY A 580 14.86 -5.26 -18.52
C GLY A 580 15.11 -6.55 -17.74
N ALA A 581 16.29 -7.13 -17.90
CA ALA A 581 16.63 -8.40 -17.27
C ALA A 581 16.92 -8.20 -15.77
N VAL A 582 15.88 -8.35 -14.95
CA VAL A 582 15.96 -8.27 -13.48
C VAL A 582 16.39 -9.63 -12.93
N PRO A 583 17.39 -9.69 -12.03
CA PRO A 583 17.79 -10.93 -11.38
C PRO A 583 16.70 -11.48 -10.46
N MET A 584 16.38 -12.77 -10.63
CA MET A 584 15.44 -13.50 -9.76
C MET A 584 16.21 -14.37 -8.78
N PHE A 585 15.81 -14.36 -7.49
CA PHE A 585 16.55 -14.96 -6.39
C PHE A 585 15.89 -16.25 -5.88
N PHE A 586 16.69 -17.29 -5.69
CA PHE A 586 16.25 -18.56 -5.11
C PHE A 586 17.16 -18.97 -3.96
N ARG A 587 16.54 -19.34 -2.84
CA ARG A 587 17.20 -19.82 -1.62
C ARG A 587 17.18 -21.35 -1.59
N HIS A 588 18.32 -21.95 -1.27
CA HIS A 588 18.54 -23.38 -1.17
C HIS A 588 19.19 -23.72 0.16
N GLU A 589 18.67 -24.73 0.85
CA GLU A 589 19.31 -25.29 2.04
C GLU A 589 20.16 -26.49 1.65
N LEU A 590 21.44 -26.46 2.01
CA LEU A 590 22.44 -27.46 1.68
C LEU A 590 23.05 -28.02 2.96
N THR A 591 23.75 -29.16 2.83
CA THR A 591 24.61 -29.69 3.89
C THR A 591 26.01 -29.85 3.33
N LEU A 592 26.99 -29.25 3.99
CA LEU A 592 28.39 -29.29 3.55
C LEU A 592 29.23 -30.10 4.54
N SER A 593 30.14 -30.91 3.99
CA SER A 593 31.14 -31.61 4.77
C SER A 593 32.31 -30.68 5.13
N ALA A 594 33.21 -31.13 5.99
CA ALA A 594 34.47 -30.41 6.18
C ALA A 594 35.34 -30.58 4.91
N GLY A 595 36.11 -29.56 4.54
CA GLY A 595 37.02 -29.63 3.39
C GLY A 595 36.81 -28.52 2.37
N ASP A 596 37.42 -28.70 1.20
CA ASP A 596 37.32 -27.79 0.06
C ASP A 596 36.09 -28.16 -0.78
N HIS A 597 35.31 -27.15 -1.12
CA HIS A 597 34.11 -27.24 -1.94
C HIS A 597 34.22 -26.33 -3.16
N VAL A 598 33.72 -26.80 -4.31
CA VAL A 598 33.63 -26.04 -5.56
C VAL A 598 32.16 -25.79 -5.87
N LEU A 599 31.80 -24.52 -6.04
CA LEU A 599 30.46 -24.10 -6.45
C LEU A 599 30.53 -23.58 -7.89
N ASP A 600 29.88 -24.30 -8.80
CA ASP A 600 29.70 -23.90 -10.19
C ASP A 600 28.27 -23.40 -10.41
N VAL A 601 28.12 -22.18 -10.92
CA VAL A 601 26.84 -21.62 -11.37
C VAL A 601 26.90 -21.52 -12.89
N VAL A 602 26.17 -22.39 -13.58
CA VAL A 602 26.11 -22.46 -15.04
C VAL A 602 24.89 -21.68 -15.50
N ALA A 603 25.11 -20.50 -16.08
CA ALA A 603 24.05 -19.64 -16.61
C ALA A 603 23.79 -19.93 -18.08
N ASP A 604 22.52 -20.13 -18.44
CA ASP A 604 22.03 -20.26 -19.82
C ASP A 604 21.90 -18.87 -20.46
N SER A 605 23.02 -18.16 -20.55
CA SER A 605 23.06 -16.77 -21.00
C SER A 605 23.88 -16.60 -22.29
N VAL A 606 23.30 -15.86 -23.22
CA VAL A 606 23.98 -15.38 -24.44
C VAL A 606 24.48 -13.93 -24.33
N ARG A 607 24.33 -13.29 -23.16
CA ARG A 607 24.68 -11.88 -22.93
C ARG A 607 25.77 -11.75 -21.86
N ALA A 608 26.88 -11.10 -22.21
CA ALA A 608 28.02 -10.94 -21.31
C ALA A 608 27.71 -10.21 -20.00
N ARG A 609 26.68 -9.34 -20.03
CA ARG A 609 26.25 -8.50 -18.90
C ARG A 609 25.05 -9.04 -18.14
N ASP A 610 24.61 -10.28 -18.40
CA ASP A 610 23.59 -10.86 -17.52
C ASP A 610 24.16 -11.01 -16.11
N ALA A 611 23.44 -10.42 -15.15
CA ALA A 611 23.93 -10.33 -13.78
C ALA A 611 23.73 -11.66 -13.05
N VAL A 612 24.78 -12.06 -12.32
CA VAL A 612 24.77 -13.22 -11.43
C VAL A 612 25.14 -12.77 -10.02
N PHE A 613 24.42 -13.29 -9.04
CA PHE A 613 24.55 -13.05 -7.62
C PHE A 613 24.62 -14.39 -6.90
N VAL A 614 25.54 -14.54 -5.96
CA VAL A 614 25.73 -15.74 -5.15
C VAL A 614 26.04 -15.33 -3.72
N ASP A 615 25.28 -15.85 -2.77
CA ASP A 615 25.57 -15.78 -1.33
C ASP A 615 25.47 -17.17 -0.72
N LEU A 616 26.61 -17.79 -0.41
CA LEU A 616 26.68 -19.07 0.29
C LEU A 616 27.24 -18.84 1.69
N VAL A 617 26.46 -19.15 2.72
CA VAL A 617 26.88 -19.06 4.12
C VAL A 617 26.75 -20.43 4.78
N ALA A 618 27.81 -20.88 5.44
CA ALA A 618 27.88 -22.18 6.10
C ALA A 618 28.51 -22.09 7.50
N GLY A 619 27.94 -22.84 8.45
CA GLY A 619 28.64 -23.27 9.67
C GLY A 619 28.42 -22.50 10.96
N GLY A 620 28.77 -23.15 12.08
CA GLY A 620 28.72 -22.62 13.45
C GLY A 620 29.85 -21.63 13.77
N GLY A 621 30.90 -21.60 12.93
CA GLY A 621 31.94 -20.57 12.84
C GLY A 621 31.86 -19.72 11.56
N VAL A 622 30.64 -19.61 11.00
CA VAL A 622 30.19 -18.79 9.86
C VAL A 622 31.26 -18.42 8.82
N THR A 623 31.45 -19.28 7.82
CA THR A 623 32.23 -18.99 6.61
C THR A 623 31.30 -18.62 5.45
N ALA A 624 31.69 -17.67 4.60
CA ALA A 624 30.90 -17.23 3.46
C ALA A 624 31.68 -17.25 2.14
N LEU A 625 31.01 -17.62 1.05
CA LEU A 625 31.44 -17.42 -0.33
C LEU A 625 30.43 -16.49 -1.01
N VAL A 626 30.90 -15.32 -1.44
CA VAL A 626 30.06 -14.27 -2.03
C VAL A 626 30.49 -13.97 -3.47
N SER A 627 29.52 -13.66 -4.34
CA SER A 627 29.78 -13.21 -5.70
C SER A 627 30.40 -11.82 -5.75
N GLY A 628 31.16 -11.56 -6.80
CA GLY A 628 31.83 -10.29 -7.05
C GLY A 628 32.87 -10.44 -8.17
N ALA A 629 33.75 -9.45 -8.31
CA ALA A 629 34.88 -9.55 -9.23
C ALA A 629 35.85 -10.68 -8.82
N GLY A 630 36.47 -11.34 -9.78
CA GLY A 630 37.55 -12.31 -9.55
C GLY A 630 37.14 -13.79 -9.53
N TRP A 631 35.85 -14.11 -9.63
CA TRP A 631 35.41 -15.50 -9.82
C TRP A 631 35.94 -16.04 -11.14
N GLU A 632 36.29 -17.33 -11.18
CA GLU A 632 36.66 -17.98 -12.45
C GLU A 632 35.43 -18.07 -13.34
N ALA A 633 35.58 -17.77 -14.63
CA ALA A 633 34.50 -17.86 -15.60
C ALA A 633 34.95 -18.53 -16.90
N GLU A 634 34.08 -19.37 -17.48
CA GLU A 634 34.33 -20.09 -18.73
C GLU A 634 33.10 -20.05 -19.65
N THR A 635 33.31 -19.81 -20.94
CA THR A 635 32.29 -19.91 -21.99
C THR A 635 32.96 -20.21 -23.34
N GLY A 636 32.49 -21.23 -24.05
CA GLY A 636 33.16 -21.73 -25.26
C GLY A 636 34.64 -22.08 -25.00
N GLN A 637 35.56 -21.41 -25.73
CA GLN A 637 37.02 -21.52 -25.51
C GLN A 637 37.59 -20.46 -24.57
N TRP A 638 36.79 -19.46 -24.17
CA TRP A 638 37.24 -18.37 -23.32
C TRP A 638 37.27 -18.78 -21.85
N ARG A 639 38.35 -18.41 -21.17
CA ARG A 639 38.54 -18.57 -19.72
C ARG A 639 39.12 -17.29 -19.15
N GLY A 640 38.57 -16.81 -18.05
CA GLY A 640 39.04 -15.61 -17.39
C GLY A 640 38.38 -15.40 -16.02
N HIS A 641 38.28 -14.15 -15.61
CA HIS A 641 37.68 -13.78 -14.33
C HIS A 641 36.50 -12.83 -14.53
N THR A 642 35.53 -12.91 -13.62
CA THR A 642 34.40 -11.98 -13.56
C THR A 642 34.83 -10.57 -13.18
N VAL A 643 34.01 -9.61 -13.58
CA VAL A 643 34.04 -8.23 -13.07
C VAL A 643 32.76 -7.95 -12.30
N GLU A 644 32.76 -6.92 -11.45
CA GLU A 644 31.56 -6.46 -10.77
C GLU A 644 30.60 -5.77 -11.75
N HIS A 645 29.34 -6.19 -11.76
CA HIS A 645 28.31 -5.56 -12.57
C HIS A 645 27.83 -4.27 -11.88
N GLN A 646 28.00 -3.12 -12.55
CA GLN A 646 27.66 -1.79 -12.01
C GLN A 646 26.16 -1.44 -12.11
N GLY A 647 25.31 -2.47 -12.12
CA GLY A 647 23.87 -2.32 -12.33
C GLY A 647 23.16 -2.09 -11.00
N ARG A 648 21.98 -1.46 -11.05
CA ARG A 648 21.20 -1.09 -9.87
C ARG A 648 19.86 -1.82 -9.88
N TRP A 649 19.65 -2.74 -8.94
CA TRP A 649 18.41 -3.52 -8.80
C TRP A 649 17.76 -3.39 -7.40
N GLY A 650 18.08 -2.30 -6.69
CA GLY A 650 17.52 -2.02 -5.37
C GLY A 650 18.26 -2.72 -4.22
N GLU A 651 17.63 -2.73 -3.06
CA GLU A 651 18.20 -3.21 -1.80
C GLU A 651 18.18 -4.74 -1.71
N LEU A 652 19.35 -5.35 -1.48
CA LEU A 652 19.54 -6.81 -1.52
C LEU A 652 19.47 -7.47 -0.14
N GLN A 653 19.18 -6.71 0.92
CA GLN A 653 19.18 -7.23 2.30
C GLN A 653 18.29 -8.48 2.45
N HIS A 654 17.12 -8.49 1.81
CA HIS A 654 16.19 -9.61 1.83
C HIS A 654 16.64 -10.85 1.03
N CYS A 655 17.65 -10.69 0.18
CA CYS A 655 18.23 -11.75 -0.65
C CYS A 655 19.48 -12.39 -0.03
N HIS A 656 19.91 -11.94 1.16
CA HIS A 656 21.08 -12.52 1.81
C HIS A 656 20.78 -13.89 2.42
N ALA A 657 21.75 -14.81 2.34
CA ALA A 657 21.67 -16.12 2.97
C ALA A 657 21.64 -16.04 4.51
N ALA A 658 22.30 -15.02 5.07
CA ALA A 658 22.36 -14.73 6.50
C ALA A 658 22.29 -13.22 6.80
N VAL A 659 21.78 -12.88 7.99
CA VAL A 659 21.72 -11.49 8.49
C VAL A 659 23.15 -10.97 8.67
N ARG A 660 23.41 -9.78 8.11
CA ARG A 660 24.70 -9.08 8.14
C ARG A 660 24.57 -7.74 8.88
N PRO A 661 25.69 -7.10 9.29
CA PRO A 661 25.66 -5.84 10.00
C PRO A 661 25.01 -4.77 9.12
N HIS A 662 23.87 -4.24 9.56
CA HIS A 662 23.25 -3.11 8.89
C HIS A 662 24.16 -1.87 9.00
N PRO A 663 24.25 -0.99 7.98
CA PRO A 663 25.04 0.24 8.05
C PRO A 663 24.58 1.23 9.14
N LEU A 664 23.35 1.09 9.62
CA LEU A 664 22.80 1.87 10.72
C LEU A 664 22.85 1.06 12.03
N PRO A 665 23.32 1.66 13.14
CA PRO A 665 23.66 0.93 14.36
C PRO A 665 22.46 0.41 15.16
N ASP A 666 21.27 1.00 15.01
CA ASP A 666 20.13 0.75 15.92
C ASP A 666 19.00 -0.03 15.23
N THR A 667 19.31 -0.92 14.28
CA THR A 667 18.32 -1.63 13.44
C THR A 667 18.03 -3.06 13.89
N GLU A 668 18.79 -3.59 14.84
CA GLU A 668 18.69 -4.98 15.32
C GLU A 668 17.32 -5.32 15.93
N TRP A 669 16.52 -4.32 16.31
CA TRP A 669 15.15 -4.53 16.79
C TRP A 669 14.26 -5.24 15.77
N LEU A 670 14.57 -5.13 14.47
CA LEU A 670 13.78 -5.69 13.38
C LEU A 670 14.29 -7.06 12.92
N THR A 671 15.59 -7.17 12.62
CA THR A 671 16.18 -8.37 12.02
C THR A 671 17.00 -9.21 13.00
N GLY A 672 17.12 -8.78 14.26
CA GLY A 672 18.12 -9.30 15.20
C GLY A 672 19.54 -8.81 14.88
N GLY A 673 20.48 -9.21 15.74
CA GLY A 673 21.91 -8.94 15.53
C GLY A 673 22.49 -9.72 14.35
N PRO A 674 23.65 -9.30 13.81
CA PRO A 674 24.26 -9.95 12.66
C PRO A 674 24.68 -11.39 12.98
N VAL A 675 24.40 -12.29 12.05
CA VAL A 675 24.86 -13.70 12.09
C VAL A 675 26.26 -13.81 11.47
N LEU A 676 26.52 -13.07 10.39
CA LEU A 676 27.84 -13.01 9.75
C LEU A 676 28.43 -11.60 9.90
N GLY A 677 29.53 -11.47 10.65
CA GLY A 677 30.17 -10.18 10.96
C GLY A 677 29.75 -9.63 12.32
N THR A 678 30.10 -8.38 12.61
CA THR A 678 29.80 -7.70 13.87
C THR A 678 29.04 -6.40 13.64
N ALA A 679 28.15 -6.03 14.57
CA ALA A 679 27.42 -4.77 14.50
C ALA A 679 28.35 -3.58 14.25
N VAL A 680 27.87 -2.60 13.49
CA VAL A 680 28.62 -1.37 13.21
C VAL A 680 28.80 -0.55 14.49
N LEU A 681 29.85 0.26 14.55
CA LEU A 681 30.11 1.14 15.67
C LEU A 681 28.98 2.18 15.80
N PRO A 682 28.51 2.47 17.02
CA PRO A 682 27.55 3.53 17.25
C PRO A 682 28.07 4.86 16.70
N LEU A 683 27.27 5.48 15.84
CA LEU A 683 27.58 6.76 15.24
C LEU A 683 26.31 7.61 15.13
N ARG A 684 26.45 8.91 15.34
CA ARG A 684 25.41 9.91 15.04
C ARG A 684 25.92 10.90 14.02
N SER A 685 25.00 11.45 13.23
CA SER A 685 25.32 12.32 12.10
C SER A 685 24.65 13.69 12.29
N THR A 686 25.42 14.76 12.14
CA THR A 686 24.93 16.14 12.19
C THR A 686 25.59 17.01 11.13
N ASP A 687 25.03 18.19 10.92
CA ASP A 687 25.40 19.22 9.95
C ASP A 687 25.89 20.51 10.63
N GLU A 688 25.87 20.56 11.96
CA GLU A 688 26.24 21.71 12.80
C GLU A 688 26.89 21.22 14.10
N VAL A 689 27.86 21.98 14.63
CA VAL A 689 28.59 21.63 15.86
C VAL A 689 28.10 22.40 17.08
N ARG A 690 27.41 23.53 16.87
CA ARG A 690 26.90 24.38 17.95
C ARG A 690 25.69 23.74 18.63
N PRO A 691 25.75 23.47 19.94
CA PRO A 691 24.61 22.93 20.67
C PRO A 691 23.44 23.92 20.72
N ARG A 692 22.21 23.43 20.54
CA ARG A 692 20.98 24.21 20.68
C ARG A 692 19.96 23.48 21.53
N ALA A 693 19.29 24.22 22.41
CA ALA A 693 18.10 23.72 23.09
C ALA A 693 17.00 23.46 22.05
N GLN A 694 16.16 22.48 22.33
CA GLN A 694 15.10 22.07 21.42
C GLN A 694 13.76 22.10 22.14
N ARG A 695 12.73 22.50 21.41
CA ARG A 695 11.36 22.54 21.89
C ARG A 695 10.50 21.61 21.05
N PHE A 696 9.69 20.79 21.71
CA PHE A 696 8.76 19.87 21.06
C PHE A 696 7.34 20.11 21.56
N ARG A 697 6.33 19.99 20.69
CA ARG A 697 4.92 20.10 21.05
C ARG A 697 4.10 18.93 20.48
N PHE A 698 3.24 18.40 21.32
CA PHE A 698 2.26 17.37 20.96
C PHE A 698 1.03 17.46 21.87
N THR A 699 -0.11 16.95 21.38
CA THR A 699 -1.39 16.95 22.09
C THR A 699 -1.72 15.56 22.61
N VAL A 700 -2.22 15.48 23.83
CA VAL A 700 -2.68 14.24 24.47
C VAL A 700 -4.18 14.35 24.79
N PRO A 701 -4.91 13.24 24.85
CA PRO A 701 -6.35 13.26 25.07
C PRO A 701 -6.73 13.58 26.52
N ALA A 702 -7.99 13.92 26.73
CA ALA A 702 -8.61 13.92 28.06
C ALA A 702 -8.44 12.54 28.72
N GLY A 703 -8.40 12.50 30.05
CA GLY A 703 -8.17 11.29 30.84
C GLY A 703 -6.72 10.84 30.88
N THR A 704 -5.78 11.55 30.26
CA THR A 704 -4.34 11.26 30.39
C THR A 704 -3.94 11.32 31.87
N VAL A 705 -3.33 10.26 32.39
CA VAL A 705 -2.82 10.18 33.77
C VAL A 705 -1.30 10.13 33.85
N SER A 706 -0.64 9.69 32.78
CA SER A 706 0.82 9.67 32.70
C SER A 706 1.30 9.57 31.26
N LEU A 707 2.48 10.14 30.99
CA LEU A 707 3.17 10.04 29.71
C LEU A 707 4.51 9.34 29.88
N ARG A 708 4.86 8.42 28.99
CA ARG A 708 6.24 7.91 28.87
C ARG A 708 6.94 8.65 27.74
N LEU A 709 7.97 9.43 28.08
CA LEU A 709 8.78 10.21 27.15
C LEU A 709 10.15 9.54 27.00
N PRO A 710 10.40 8.74 25.94
CA PRO A 710 11.67 8.04 25.73
C PRO A 710 12.76 9.01 25.20
N LEU A 711 13.00 10.09 25.92
CA LEU A 711 13.99 11.10 25.60
C LEU A 711 15.41 10.58 25.86
N ALA A 712 16.30 10.91 24.94
CA ALA A 712 17.74 10.65 25.07
C ALA A 712 18.49 11.80 25.77
N LEU A 713 17.80 12.92 26.00
CA LEU A 713 18.35 14.12 26.65
C LEU A 713 17.54 14.44 27.90
N PRO A 714 18.16 15.01 28.95
CA PRO A 714 17.42 15.65 30.02
C PRO A 714 16.50 16.74 29.45
N ALA A 715 15.31 16.86 30.02
CA ALA A 715 14.32 17.82 29.57
C ALA A 715 13.44 18.33 30.70
N ARG A 716 12.83 19.50 30.47
CA ARG A 716 11.72 20.03 31.27
C ARG A 716 10.43 19.95 30.46
N VAL A 717 9.31 19.74 31.13
CA VAL A 717 8.00 19.62 30.48
C VAL A 717 7.05 20.66 31.05
N ARG A 718 6.30 21.31 30.17
CA ARG A 718 5.31 22.32 30.52
C ARG A 718 4.01 22.07 29.79
N ALA A 719 2.88 22.11 30.48
CA ALA A 719 1.57 22.06 29.85
C ALA A 719 1.18 23.43 29.25
N ALA A 720 0.18 23.45 28.37
CA ALA A 720 -0.29 24.66 27.69
C ALA A 720 -0.76 25.78 28.65
N ASP A 721 -1.22 25.42 29.85
CA ASP A 721 -1.61 26.34 30.92
C ASP A 721 -0.41 27.02 31.64
N GLY A 722 0.81 26.63 31.27
CA GLY A 722 2.06 27.13 31.86
C GLY A 722 2.57 26.31 33.06
N THR A 723 1.84 25.28 33.49
CA THR A 723 2.22 24.41 34.60
C THR A 723 3.47 23.60 34.23
N GLU A 724 4.52 23.69 35.06
CA GLU A 724 5.72 22.85 34.92
C GLU A 724 5.52 21.49 35.58
N HIS A 725 5.99 20.45 34.92
CA HIS A 725 5.91 19.07 35.39
C HIS A 725 7.32 18.46 35.47
N SER A 726 7.58 17.74 36.56
CA SER A 726 8.84 17.04 36.79
C SER A 726 8.81 15.63 36.18
N LEU A 727 9.89 15.27 35.49
CA LEU A 727 10.08 13.91 34.98
C LEU A 727 10.69 12.99 36.04
N GLU A 728 10.09 11.80 36.19
CA GLU A 728 10.62 10.69 36.99
C GLU A 728 11.28 9.68 36.04
N GLY A 729 12.56 9.91 35.74
CA GLY A 729 13.26 9.17 34.68
C GLY A 729 12.66 9.53 33.31
N GLN A 730 11.90 8.60 32.71
CA GLN A 730 11.18 8.81 31.45
C GLN A 730 9.66 8.92 31.64
N LEU A 731 9.17 8.86 32.88
CA LEU A 731 7.75 8.94 33.18
C LEU A 731 7.38 10.36 33.61
N LEU A 732 6.30 10.89 33.07
CA LEU A 732 5.66 12.13 33.49
C LEU A 732 4.29 11.79 34.12
N PRO A 733 4.19 11.61 35.43
CA PRO A 733 2.90 11.47 36.09
C PRO A 733 2.16 12.81 36.10
N LEU A 734 0.85 12.78 35.85
CA LEU A 734 -0.01 13.95 36.05
C LEU A 734 -0.66 13.88 37.44
N PRO A 735 -0.71 14.99 38.19
CA PRO A 735 -1.28 15.00 39.54
C PRO A 735 -2.78 14.67 39.54
N GLN A 736 -3.46 14.96 38.44
CA GLN A 736 -4.85 14.61 38.17
C GLN A 736 -4.99 14.24 36.68
N PRO A 737 -5.97 13.40 36.31
CA PRO A 737 -6.26 13.15 34.90
C PRO A 737 -6.52 14.45 34.15
N ALA A 738 -5.99 14.58 32.93
CA ALA A 738 -6.26 15.74 32.09
C ALA A 738 -7.77 15.88 31.84
N SER A 739 -8.35 17.05 32.09
CA SER A 739 -9.81 17.27 31.93
C SER A 739 -10.23 17.44 30.47
N GLU A 740 -9.30 17.80 29.61
CA GLU A 740 -9.51 18.03 28.17
C GLU A 740 -8.25 17.66 27.38
N ALA A 741 -8.35 17.68 26.05
CA ALA A 741 -7.18 17.51 25.19
C ALA A 741 -6.15 18.60 25.48
N THR A 742 -4.95 18.20 25.89
CA THR A 742 -3.93 19.10 26.45
C THR A 742 -2.66 19.05 25.60
N GLU A 743 -2.12 20.21 25.23
CA GLU A 743 -0.81 20.29 24.60
C GLU A 743 0.31 20.36 25.64
N PHE A 744 1.35 19.55 25.42
CA PHE A 744 2.59 19.58 26.20
C PHE A 744 3.74 20.12 25.37
N GLU A 745 4.56 20.94 26.00
CA GLU A 745 5.81 21.47 25.46
C GLU A 745 7.01 20.89 26.22
N VAL A 746 7.95 20.30 25.50
CA VAL A 746 9.16 19.67 26.05
C VAL A 746 10.39 20.47 25.64
N PHE A 747 11.23 20.82 26.61
CA PHE A 747 12.45 21.61 26.46
C PHE A 747 13.67 20.73 26.77
N THR A 748 14.48 20.39 25.77
CA THR A 748 15.70 19.59 26.00
C THR A 748 16.89 20.46 26.37
N GLU A 749 17.87 19.85 27.04
CA GLU A 749 19.22 20.42 27.12
C GLU A 749 19.81 20.68 25.73
N PRO A 750 20.70 21.70 25.58
CA PRO A 750 21.33 22.00 24.30
C PRO A 750 22.19 20.86 23.77
N THR A 751 22.03 20.55 22.48
CA THR A 751 22.84 19.53 21.82
C THR A 751 23.09 19.86 20.35
N ALA A 752 24.21 19.36 19.81
CA ALA A 752 24.54 19.48 18.38
C ALA A 752 24.24 18.18 17.60
N VAL A 753 24.15 17.07 18.33
CA VAL A 753 23.74 15.73 17.89
C VAL A 753 22.41 15.40 18.56
N LEU A 754 21.63 14.40 18.16
CA LEU A 754 20.26 14.20 18.72
C LEU A 754 19.29 15.35 18.42
N ARG A 755 19.36 15.90 17.21
CA ARG A 755 18.48 16.98 16.75
C ARG A 755 17.13 16.44 16.28
N GLY A 756 16.08 17.23 16.42
CA GLY A 756 14.71 16.84 16.05
C GLY A 756 14.29 15.54 16.71
N GLY A 757 13.65 14.67 15.94
CA GLY A 757 13.14 13.38 16.39
C GLY A 757 14.20 12.42 16.93
N SER A 758 15.48 12.56 16.56
CA SER A 758 16.55 11.72 17.11
C SER A 758 16.89 12.00 18.59
N ALA A 759 16.29 13.04 19.18
CA ALA A 759 16.21 13.23 20.63
C ALA A 759 15.30 12.20 21.32
N TRP A 760 14.50 11.46 20.56
CA TRP A 760 13.51 10.49 21.04
C TRP A 760 13.87 9.09 20.55
N CYS A 761 13.97 8.13 21.46
CA CYS A 761 14.29 6.73 21.14
C CYS A 761 13.05 5.92 20.70
N GLY A 762 11.86 6.51 20.78
CA GLY A 762 10.57 5.89 20.45
C GLY A 762 9.43 6.89 20.60
N PRO A 763 8.17 6.45 20.50
CA PRO A 763 7.01 7.34 20.60
C PRO A 763 6.76 7.75 22.05
N VAL A 764 6.05 8.86 22.21
CA VAL A 764 5.38 9.15 23.49
C VAL A 764 4.26 8.15 23.67
N ARG A 765 4.26 7.41 24.79
CA ARG A 765 3.14 6.53 25.15
C ARG A 765 2.24 7.22 26.15
N VAL A 766 0.94 7.20 25.90
CA VAL A 766 -0.05 7.89 26.70
C VAL A 766 -0.88 6.86 27.46
N ARG A 767 -0.87 6.94 28.80
CA ARG A 767 -1.80 6.17 29.62
C ARG A 767 -3.01 7.03 29.94
N THR A 768 -4.20 6.50 29.68
CA THR A 768 -5.46 7.20 29.93
C THR A 768 -6.37 6.43 30.90
N VAL A 769 -7.32 7.14 31.48
CA VAL A 769 -8.51 6.60 32.18
C VAL A 769 -9.75 7.16 31.51
N ALA A 770 -10.93 6.69 31.93
CA ALA A 770 -12.19 7.26 31.46
C ALA A 770 -12.30 8.73 31.88
N ALA A 771 -12.78 9.58 30.97
CA ALA A 771 -12.87 11.03 31.17
C ALA A 771 -13.90 11.66 30.24
N PRO A 772 -14.38 12.89 30.51
CA PRO A 772 -15.28 13.59 29.59
C PRO A 772 -14.70 13.67 28.18
N LEU A 773 -15.48 13.25 27.18
CA LEU A 773 -15.06 13.24 25.78
C LEU A 773 -16.16 13.86 24.90
N PRO A 774 -15.90 15.01 24.25
CA PRO A 774 -16.85 15.57 23.30
C PRO A 774 -16.95 14.71 22.04
N LEU A 775 -18.03 14.90 21.30
CA LEU A 775 -18.17 14.36 19.95
C LEU A 775 -17.21 15.07 18.99
N GLY A 776 -16.70 14.37 17.98
CA GLY A 776 -15.82 14.95 16.96
C GLY A 776 -14.77 14.00 16.41
N ASP A 777 -13.87 14.54 15.60
CA ASP A 777 -12.71 13.81 15.05
C ASP A 777 -11.67 13.59 16.15
N TRP A 778 -11.36 12.33 16.39
CA TRP A 778 -10.34 11.88 17.34
C TRP A 778 -8.98 12.54 17.15
N GLN A 779 -8.60 12.92 15.92
CA GLN A 779 -7.36 13.68 15.67
C GLN A 779 -7.32 14.99 16.46
N SER A 780 -8.43 15.73 16.47
CA SER A 780 -8.58 16.99 17.20
C SER A 780 -8.64 16.80 18.72
N LEU A 781 -8.92 15.59 19.18
CA LEU A 781 -9.08 15.22 20.59
C LEU A 781 -7.83 14.57 21.19
N GLY A 782 -6.69 14.62 20.49
CA GLY A 782 -5.43 14.02 20.95
C GLY A 782 -5.33 12.50 20.73
N LEU A 783 -6.23 11.91 19.93
CA LEU A 783 -6.27 10.49 19.59
C LEU A 783 -5.93 10.22 18.11
N GLY A 784 -5.19 11.13 17.47
CA GLY A 784 -4.88 11.03 16.02
C GLY A 784 -4.02 9.83 15.62
N SER A 785 -3.33 9.21 16.58
CA SER A 785 -2.54 8.00 16.39
C SER A 785 -3.24 6.73 16.88
N TRP A 786 -4.47 6.85 17.40
CA TRP A 786 -5.18 5.73 18.02
C TRP A 786 -5.87 4.88 16.96
N SER A 787 -5.52 3.61 16.90
CA SER A 787 -6.30 2.58 16.20
C SER A 787 -6.90 1.63 17.22
N GLY A 788 -8.21 1.45 17.15
CA GLY A 788 -8.96 0.68 18.12
C GLY A 788 -10.39 1.20 18.27
N GLY A 789 -10.96 0.98 19.44
CA GLY A 789 -12.26 1.50 19.84
C GLY A 789 -12.17 2.66 20.83
N VAL A 790 -13.22 3.48 20.89
CA VAL A 790 -13.53 4.38 22.00
C VAL A 790 -14.98 4.16 22.40
N THR A 791 -15.20 3.81 23.66
CA THR A 791 -16.53 3.70 24.27
C THR A 791 -16.94 5.05 24.84
N TYR A 792 -18.08 5.56 24.38
CA TYR A 792 -18.78 6.73 24.90
C TYR A 792 -19.90 6.23 25.82
N ALA A 793 -19.83 6.59 27.10
CA ALA A 793 -20.79 6.22 28.13
C ALA A 793 -21.59 7.44 28.61
N ARG A 794 -22.91 7.29 28.75
CA ARG A 794 -23.76 8.34 29.31
C ARG A 794 -25.02 7.79 29.97
N GLU A 795 -25.39 8.36 31.12
CA GLU A 795 -26.73 8.21 31.69
C GLU A 795 -27.68 9.22 31.05
N VAL A 796 -28.83 8.73 30.56
CA VAL A 796 -29.83 9.51 29.85
C VAL A 796 -31.20 9.27 30.46
N GLU A 797 -31.88 10.35 30.83
CA GLU A 797 -33.28 10.32 31.24
C GLU A 797 -34.18 10.25 30.02
N VAL A 798 -34.89 9.13 29.85
CA VAL A 798 -35.80 8.90 28.72
C VAL A 798 -37.23 9.23 29.15
N PRO A 799 -37.94 10.13 28.44
CA PRO A 799 -39.34 10.43 28.73
C PRO A 799 -40.24 9.19 28.69
N ALA A 800 -41.33 9.21 29.45
CA ALA A 800 -42.39 8.19 29.34
C ALA A 800 -43.06 8.25 27.95
N GLY A 801 -43.44 7.09 27.42
CA GLY A 801 -44.01 6.96 26.07
C GLY A 801 -43.57 5.66 25.39
N PRO A 802 -43.55 5.62 24.05
CA PRO A 802 -42.92 4.52 23.32
C PRO A 802 -41.39 4.58 23.48
N ASP A 803 -40.74 3.42 23.30
CA ASP A 803 -39.28 3.33 23.36
C ASP A 803 -38.62 4.20 22.28
N PRO A 804 -37.55 4.93 22.62
CA PRO A 804 -36.87 5.80 21.66
C PRO A 804 -35.99 5.00 20.68
N VAL A 805 -35.76 5.59 19.51
CA VAL A 805 -34.66 5.22 18.62
C VAL A 805 -33.49 6.15 18.88
N LEU A 806 -32.33 5.59 19.24
CA LEU A 806 -31.05 6.28 19.30
C LEU A 806 -30.53 6.47 17.87
N ASP A 807 -30.31 7.71 17.45
CA ASP A 807 -29.67 8.07 16.18
C ASP A 807 -28.31 8.71 16.49
N LEU A 808 -27.22 8.04 16.10
CA LEU A 808 -25.84 8.51 16.35
C LEU A 808 -25.38 9.59 15.36
N GLY A 809 -26.19 9.93 14.35
CA GLY A 809 -25.82 10.88 13.31
C GLY A 809 -24.64 10.39 12.47
N ARG A 810 -23.60 11.22 12.34
CA ARG A 810 -22.41 10.88 11.56
C ARG A 810 -21.38 10.15 12.42
N VAL A 811 -20.95 8.98 11.97
CA VAL A 811 -19.85 8.21 12.58
C VAL A 811 -18.81 7.88 11.52
N ARG A 812 -17.53 8.01 11.88
CA ARG A 812 -16.39 7.51 11.10
C ARG A 812 -15.78 6.31 11.80
N GLY A 813 -16.31 5.14 11.46
CA GLY A 813 -15.99 3.86 12.11
C GLY A 813 -17.21 2.93 12.13
N SER A 814 -17.04 1.71 12.62
CA SER A 814 -18.16 0.84 13.01
C SER A 814 -18.59 1.12 14.45
N VAL A 815 -19.81 0.73 14.82
CA VAL A 815 -20.34 0.95 16.17
C VAL A 815 -20.93 -0.32 16.77
N ALA A 816 -20.83 -0.43 18.09
CA ALA A 816 -21.60 -1.34 18.92
C ALA A 816 -22.31 -0.53 20.02
N VAL A 817 -23.58 -0.82 20.27
CA VAL A 817 -24.41 -0.11 21.26
C VAL A 817 -24.89 -1.07 22.33
N LEU A 818 -24.73 -0.69 23.59
CA LEU A 818 -25.23 -1.39 24.77
C LEU A 818 -26.18 -0.49 25.56
N LEU A 819 -27.21 -1.08 26.14
CA LEU A 819 -28.19 -0.45 27.03
C LEU A 819 -28.17 -1.21 28.36
N GLU A 820 -27.83 -0.54 29.46
CA GLU A 820 -27.67 -1.19 30.78
C GLU A 820 -26.68 -2.38 30.76
N GLY A 821 -25.66 -2.32 29.90
CA GLY A 821 -24.68 -3.40 29.71
C GLY A 821 -25.15 -4.54 28.80
N GLU A 822 -26.40 -4.52 28.32
CA GLU A 822 -26.93 -5.52 27.38
C GLU A 822 -26.78 -5.05 25.93
N PRO A 823 -26.36 -5.91 24.97
CA PRO A 823 -26.22 -5.53 23.57
C PRO A 823 -27.56 -5.13 22.91
N VAL A 824 -27.58 -3.97 22.26
CA VAL A 824 -28.72 -3.48 21.46
C VAL A 824 -28.51 -3.79 19.98
N GLY A 825 -27.30 -3.56 19.47
CA GLY A 825 -26.98 -3.81 18.07
C GLY A 825 -25.63 -3.23 17.64
N GLU A 826 -25.25 -3.55 16.40
CA GLU A 826 -24.00 -3.12 15.77
C GLU A 826 -24.28 -2.57 14.37
N ALA A 827 -23.41 -1.69 13.88
CA ALA A 827 -23.45 -1.24 12.49
C ALA A 827 -22.06 -0.85 11.96
N PHE A 828 -21.73 -1.27 10.74
CA PHE A 828 -20.46 -0.90 10.08
C PHE A 828 -20.57 0.29 9.12
N CYS A 829 -21.80 0.73 8.81
CA CYS A 829 -22.07 1.92 8.02
C CYS A 829 -23.43 2.53 8.39
N ALA A 830 -23.70 3.73 7.88
CA ALA A 830 -24.96 4.43 8.11
C ALA A 830 -26.17 3.66 7.56
N PRO A 831 -27.40 3.90 8.09
CA PRO A 831 -27.71 4.75 9.24
C PRO A 831 -27.40 4.05 10.57
N TYR A 832 -26.86 4.81 11.53
CA TYR A 832 -26.52 4.33 12.87
C TYR A 832 -27.69 4.53 13.84
N ARG A 833 -28.77 3.76 13.63
CA ARG A 833 -30.03 3.84 14.39
C ARG A 833 -30.34 2.56 15.15
N PHE A 834 -30.72 2.69 16.42
CA PHE A 834 -30.93 1.56 17.33
C PHE A 834 -32.16 1.78 18.22
N GLU A 835 -33.06 0.80 18.26
CA GLU A 835 -34.23 0.84 19.16
C GLU A 835 -33.82 0.51 20.60
N LEU A 836 -34.06 1.44 21.54
CA LEU A 836 -33.73 1.25 22.96
C LEU A 836 -34.93 0.64 23.71
N ARG A 837 -35.16 -0.66 23.48
CA ARG A 837 -36.32 -1.37 24.04
C ARG A 837 -36.32 -1.37 25.57
N GLY A 838 -37.46 -1.05 26.17
CA GLY A 838 -37.66 -0.98 27.61
C GLY A 838 -36.99 0.22 28.30
N ALA A 839 -36.55 1.23 27.55
CA ALA A 839 -35.91 2.43 28.09
C ALA A 839 -36.94 3.52 28.45
N ALA A 840 -38.14 3.51 27.86
CA ALA A 840 -39.12 4.56 28.08
C ALA A 840 -39.44 4.80 29.57
N GLY A 841 -39.45 6.08 29.98
CA GLY A 841 -39.78 6.52 31.34
C GLY A 841 -38.72 6.21 32.40
N ARG A 842 -37.50 5.84 32.01
CA ARG A 842 -36.40 5.46 32.91
C ARG A 842 -35.16 6.31 32.66
N THR A 843 -34.32 6.44 33.68
CA THR A 843 -32.91 6.81 33.49
C THR A 843 -32.16 5.55 33.12
N VAL A 844 -31.48 5.57 31.96
CA VAL A 844 -30.73 4.43 31.44
C VAL A 844 -29.31 4.81 31.08
N ARG A 845 -28.37 3.88 31.24
CA ARG A 845 -27.00 3.96 30.76
C ARG A 845 -26.92 3.45 29.33
N ILE A 846 -26.36 4.27 28.46
CA ILE A 846 -26.06 3.95 27.06
C ILE A 846 -24.55 3.94 26.91
N ASP A 847 -24.00 2.84 26.38
CA ASP A 847 -22.59 2.74 25.99
C ASP A 847 -22.50 2.56 24.46
N VAL A 848 -21.79 3.46 23.78
CA VAL A 848 -21.57 3.43 22.33
C VAL A 848 -20.08 3.25 22.08
N THR A 849 -19.66 2.09 21.56
CA THR A 849 -18.26 1.86 21.19
C THR A 849 -18.08 2.08 19.70
N VAL A 850 -17.31 3.10 19.31
CA VAL A 850 -16.92 3.35 17.92
C VAL A 850 -15.55 2.74 17.67
N HIS A 851 -15.39 1.97 16.59
CA HIS A 851 -14.11 1.38 16.17
C HIS A 851 -13.64 1.99 14.84
N ASN A 852 -12.36 2.34 14.75
CA ASN A 852 -11.75 2.80 13.50
C ASN A 852 -10.87 1.73 12.84
N THR A 853 -10.13 2.15 11.81
CA THR A 853 -9.21 1.26 11.08
C THR A 853 -7.80 1.29 11.67
N LEU A 854 -6.92 0.43 11.15
CA LEU A 854 -5.50 0.41 11.52
C LEU A 854 -4.69 1.60 10.95
N ALA A 855 -5.27 2.40 10.05
CA ALA A 855 -4.55 3.45 9.32
C ALA A 855 -3.93 4.53 10.23
N PRO A 856 -4.61 5.07 11.27
CA PRO A 856 -4.00 6.02 12.20
C PRO A 856 -2.72 5.51 12.87
N TYR A 857 -2.73 4.27 13.37
CA TYR A 857 -1.53 3.66 13.95
C TYR A 857 -0.42 3.52 12.92
N LEU A 858 -0.71 3.00 11.72
CA LEU A 858 0.30 2.81 10.68
C LEU A 858 0.90 4.13 10.22
N ALA A 859 0.07 5.15 9.97
CA ALA A 859 0.55 6.48 9.58
C ALA A 859 1.60 7.04 10.56
N GLU A 860 1.39 6.82 11.86
CA GLU A 860 2.28 7.29 12.93
C GLU A 860 3.45 6.35 13.22
N ALA A 861 3.25 5.03 13.24
CA ALA A 861 4.26 4.06 13.66
C ALA A 861 5.19 3.59 12.53
N THR A 862 4.67 3.44 11.31
CA THR A 862 5.40 2.88 10.16
C THR A 862 5.14 3.70 8.90
N PRO A 863 6.11 4.48 8.37
CA PRO A 863 5.90 5.25 7.16
C PRO A 863 5.47 4.33 5.99
N THR A 864 4.26 4.55 5.49
CA THR A 864 3.67 3.78 4.39
C THR A 864 2.83 4.71 3.51
N ALA A 865 2.92 4.53 2.20
CA ALA A 865 2.09 5.24 1.22
C ALA A 865 0.62 4.79 1.23
N TRP A 866 0.29 3.74 2.01
CA TRP A 866 -1.02 3.10 2.04
C TRP A 866 -1.94 3.54 3.18
N ALA A 867 -1.54 4.54 3.96
CA ALA A 867 -2.41 5.20 4.93
C ALA A 867 -2.95 6.51 4.32
N PHE A 868 -4.14 6.46 3.73
CA PHE A 868 -4.73 7.62 3.04
C PHE A 868 -5.30 8.64 4.05
N PRO A 869 -5.23 9.95 3.76
CA PRO A 869 -5.78 10.99 4.65
C PRO A 869 -7.23 10.74 5.08
N SER A 870 -8.08 10.25 4.17
CA SER A 870 -9.49 9.93 4.44
C SER A 870 -9.69 8.80 5.47
N GLN A 871 -8.67 7.97 5.71
CA GLN A 871 -8.70 6.88 6.69
C GLN A 871 -8.25 7.33 8.09
N LEU A 872 -7.66 8.53 8.22
CA LEU A 872 -7.18 9.07 9.49
C LEU A 872 -8.33 9.64 10.34
N THR A 873 -9.33 10.25 9.71
CA THR A 873 -10.51 10.79 10.39
C THR A 873 -11.37 9.68 10.98
N SER A 874 -11.56 9.72 12.30
CA SER A 874 -12.29 8.70 13.08
C SER A 874 -13.13 9.33 14.20
N GLY A 875 -14.20 8.65 14.62
CA GLY A 875 -14.96 9.02 15.83
C GLY A 875 -16.45 9.25 15.62
N LEU A 876 -17.13 9.54 16.75
CA LEU A 876 -18.56 9.90 16.80
C LEU A 876 -18.70 11.41 16.56
N MET A 877 -19.14 11.79 15.36
CA MET A 877 -19.27 13.20 14.96
C MET A 877 -20.63 13.79 15.38
N GLY A 878 -21.64 12.94 15.52
CA GLY A 878 -22.99 13.34 15.89
C GLY A 878 -23.75 14.09 14.79
N PRO A 879 -24.80 14.85 15.14
CA PRO A 879 -25.39 14.92 16.49
C PRO A 879 -25.94 13.57 16.94
N VAL A 880 -25.99 13.33 18.25
CA VAL A 880 -26.61 12.13 18.83
C VAL A 880 -27.97 12.51 19.39
N THR A 881 -29.02 11.81 18.95
CA THR A 881 -30.39 12.15 19.33
C THR A 881 -31.22 10.93 19.72
N LEU A 882 -32.21 11.15 20.59
CA LEU A 882 -33.30 10.19 20.83
C LEU A 882 -34.54 10.64 20.05
N ARG A 883 -35.06 9.76 19.20
CA ARG A 883 -36.31 9.94 18.47
C ARG A 883 -37.42 9.13 19.13
N ILE A 884 -38.46 9.80 19.61
CA ILE A 884 -39.60 9.19 20.30
C ILE A 884 -40.85 9.43 19.45
N ALA A 885 -41.57 8.38 19.06
CA ALA A 885 -42.84 8.53 18.37
C ALA A 885 -43.86 9.25 19.29
N GLU A 886 -44.58 10.23 18.77
CA GLU A 886 -45.68 10.85 19.50
C GLU A 886 -46.89 9.93 19.40
N SER A 887 -47.37 9.44 20.56
CA SER A 887 -48.66 8.74 20.59
C SER A 887 -49.74 9.72 20.11
N ALA A 888 -50.52 9.36 19.10
CA ALA A 888 -51.72 10.09 18.74
C ALA A 888 -52.59 10.24 20.00
N ALA A 889 -52.63 11.44 20.57
CA ALA A 889 -53.47 11.73 21.71
C ALA A 889 -54.91 11.43 21.29
N GLY A 890 -55.56 10.47 21.96
CA GLY A 890 -56.97 10.21 21.76
C GLY A 890 -57.76 11.47 22.06
N GLU A 891 -58.51 11.95 21.07
CA GLU A 891 -59.65 12.86 21.28
C GLU A 891 -60.75 12.20 22.12
#